data_AF-A0A3M1NNH0-F1
#
_entry.id   AF-A0A3M1NNH0-F1
#
_cell.length_a   1.000
_cell.length_b   1.000
_cell.length_c   1.000
_cell.angle_alpha   90.00
_cell.angle_beta   90.00
_cell.angle_gamma   90.00
#
_symmetry.space_group_name_H-M   'P 1'
#
loop_
_entity.id
_entity.type
_entity.pdbx_description
1 polymer ?
#
loop_
_entity_poly.entity_id
_entity_poly.type
_entity_poly.pdbx_seq_one_letter_code
_entity_poly.pdbx_strand_id
1 'polypeptide(L)'
;MSEQTRQLVDQLRQRLHGVLRRITLAEMAFGLILLLGAISAYWVVVVALEAGFWLDVTPRSILFWLGVLLLGALFVYFLLVPLLRLTGLLPGLSEEHVARRIGTAYPEVGDRLVNLLHLAEGRHSEAPPSLLDRAVRMLSEQVARVPFERIETFDRARRASRMAALPVLALLVFVLAAPSTFMDASKRLLSPGVAFQKPAPFVLHVLPGDVALIRGASLDVAVQVEGTTHPDRLTLELRHPDEEAITPVPLQADSSGAFRHTVVNLRRDLLYRAVAGPVASPWFRATLIERPLVRGLQVQLTFPAYTAIPPQRLEPNAGDVTALPGTEVDVAVTVGGARVAEAYLRFDDGTLDTLALDGPTASGHFTLQREGTYQILLHSVEGVENQDPIQYRLKLLSDAPPAIVLLEPEPLAELNEQRHTTLRLRITDDFGFARLRLFYRLAERRFGEPQTTFSSLDLPLNDRRQLDQEILFPWDLPGTTGLDLVPGDVVEYYVAVWDNDTVAGYKSARTPAHRLRFPSLAEQYRQLDELEEGVEETLESLREEAETVREQFDELRDELRRKPEASWEDQQQLERLQQRQEQLEQRVEDLTRRIEETTSMMEENSLVSEETLEMYRELQEVAREINSPELMEALKQLQEAMQEMNLQ
;
A
#
# COMPACT_ATOMS: atom_id res chain seq x y z
N MET A 1 -73.56 62.95 79.37
CA MET A 1 -73.05 61.76 80.07
C MET A 1 -71.91 62.17 80.99
N SER A 2 -71.92 61.68 82.23
CA SER A 2 -70.79 61.82 83.17
C SER A 2 -69.55 61.02 82.73
N GLU A 3 -68.35 61.38 83.18
CA GLU A 3 -67.11 60.64 82.88
C GLU A 3 -67.19 59.17 83.31
N GLN A 4 -67.79 58.89 84.46
CA GLN A 4 -68.01 57.52 84.95
C GLN A 4 -68.88 56.71 83.98
N THR A 5 -69.88 57.33 83.35
CA THR A 5 -70.74 56.67 82.38
C THR A 5 -70.01 56.35 81.08
N ARG A 6 -69.10 57.23 80.64
CA ARG A 6 -68.24 56.99 79.47
C ARG A 6 -67.29 55.81 79.69
N GLN A 7 -66.67 55.74 80.87
CA GLN A 7 -65.79 54.61 81.22
C GLN A 7 -66.53 53.26 81.22
N LEU A 8 -67.79 53.21 81.69
CA LEU A 8 -68.61 51.99 81.65
C LEU A 8 -68.95 51.56 80.22
N VAL A 9 -69.24 52.52 79.34
CA VAL A 9 -69.49 52.26 77.91
C VAL A 9 -68.22 51.77 77.22
N ASP A 10 -67.06 52.35 77.52
CA ASP A 10 -65.79 51.94 76.94
C ASP A 10 -65.38 50.53 77.39
N GLN A 11 -65.57 50.20 78.68
CA GLN A 11 -65.37 48.82 79.18
C GLN A 11 -66.28 47.82 78.49
N LEU A 12 -67.55 48.19 78.24
CA LEU A 12 -68.47 47.34 77.50
C LEU A 12 -68.06 47.18 76.04
N ARG A 13 -67.63 48.25 75.36
CA ARG A 13 -67.08 48.18 74.00
C ARG A 13 -65.83 47.32 73.92
N GLN A 14 -64.96 47.35 74.93
CA GLN A 14 -63.82 46.44 75.01
C GLN A 14 -64.25 44.97 75.15
N ARG A 15 -65.24 44.68 76.00
CA ARG A 15 -65.83 43.34 76.13
C ARG A 15 -66.48 42.89 74.81
N LEU A 16 -67.22 43.78 74.12
CA LEU A 16 -67.88 43.52 72.85
C LEU A 16 -66.88 43.29 71.70
N HIS A 17 -65.80 44.07 71.63
CA HIS A 17 -64.68 43.84 70.71
C HIS A 17 -63.99 42.50 70.97
N GLY A 18 -63.86 42.08 72.24
CA GLY A 18 -63.35 40.76 72.61
C GLY A 18 -64.22 39.62 72.07
N VAL A 19 -65.54 39.77 72.14
CA VAL A 19 -66.49 38.80 71.55
C VAL A 19 -66.46 38.81 70.02
N LEU A 20 -66.41 39.99 69.41
CA LEU A 20 -66.28 40.15 67.96
C LEU A 20 -65.03 39.42 67.45
N ARG A 21 -63.87 39.62 68.10
CA ARG A 21 -62.62 38.91 67.79
C ARG A 21 -62.77 37.39 67.92
N ARG A 22 -63.43 36.89 68.96
CA ARG A 22 -63.65 35.45 69.16
C ARG A 22 -64.58 34.86 68.10
N ILE A 23 -65.62 35.57 67.68
CA ILE A 23 -66.53 35.15 66.61
C ILE A 23 -65.78 35.09 65.27
N THR A 24 -65.03 36.14 64.93
CA THR A 24 -64.24 36.18 63.69
C THR A 24 -63.16 35.11 63.68
N LEU A 25 -62.48 34.86 64.82
CA LEU A 25 -61.49 33.78 64.94
C LEU A 25 -62.12 32.39 64.76
N ALA A 26 -63.35 32.18 65.25
CA ALA A 26 -64.04 30.91 65.04
C ALA A 26 -64.54 30.73 63.60
N GLU A 27 -64.99 31.79 62.95
CA GLU A 27 -65.32 31.78 61.51
C GLU A 27 -64.07 31.52 60.65
N MET A 28 -62.92 32.11 61.01
CA MET A 28 -61.62 31.81 60.38
C MET A 28 -61.15 30.39 60.66
N ALA A 29 -61.32 29.86 61.88
CA ALA A 29 -60.96 28.49 62.21
C ALA A 29 -61.80 27.48 61.40
N PHE A 30 -63.12 27.74 61.28
CA PHE A 30 -63.99 26.98 60.40
C PHE A 30 -63.53 27.08 58.94
N GLY A 31 -63.24 28.29 58.46
CA GLY A 31 -62.75 28.55 57.11
C GLY A 31 -61.44 27.84 56.80
N LEU A 32 -60.48 27.87 57.73
CA LEU A 32 -59.19 27.20 57.62
C LEU A 32 -59.35 25.68 57.54
N ILE A 33 -60.20 25.09 58.39
CA ILE A 33 -60.47 23.66 58.37
C ILE A 33 -61.15 23.24 57.07
N LEU A 34 -62.13 24.02 56.60
CA LEU A 34 -62.81 23.80 55.33
C LEU A 34 -61.82 23.88 54.16
N LEU A 35 -60.94 24.88 54.17
CA LEU A 35 -59.90 25.07 53.16
C LEU A 35 -58.92 23.90 53.14
N LEU A 36 -58.40 23.47 54.30
CA LEU A 36 -57.51 22.31 54.40
C LEU A 36 -58.19 21.03 53.90
N GLY A 37 -59.46 20.82 54.27
CA GLY A 37 -60.25 19.70 53.77
C GLY A 37 -60.46 19.74 52.26
N ALA A 38 -60.78 20.91 51.70
CA ALA A 38 -60.99 21.12 50.28
C ALA A 38 -59.68 20.96 49.47
N ILE A 39 -58.57 21.52 49.95
CA ILE A 39 -57.23 21.33 49.36
C ILE A 39 -56.90 19.84 49.33
N SER A 40 -57.06 19.15 50.46
CA SER A 40 -56.74 17.72 50.55
C SER A 40 -57.62 16.89 49.62
N ALA A 41 -58.93 17.14 49.58
CA ALA A 41 -59.87 16.41 48.73
C ALA A 41 -59.55 16.62 47.25
N TYR A 42 -59.32 17.87 46.86
CA TYR A 42 -58.95 18.23 45.49
C TYR A 42 -57.62 17.59 45.09
N TRP A 43 -56.60 17.66 45.95
CA TRP A 43 -55.28 17.10 45.65
C TRP A 43 -55.32 15.57 45.48
N VAL A 44 -56.03 14.85 46.33
CA VAL A 44 -56.21 13.39 46.21
C VAL A 44 -56.81 13.02 44.86
N VAL A 45 -57.88 13.70 44.46
CA VAL A 45 -58.57 13.42 43.20
C VAL A 45 -57.66 13.68 42.01
N VAL A 46 -57.01 14.85 41.96
CA VAL A 46 -56.22 15.23 40.79
C VAL A 46 -54.93 14.41 40.67
N VAL A 47 -54.25 14.09 41.78
CA VAL A 47 -53.07 13.21 41.74
C VAL A 47 -53.48 11.78 41.34
N ALA A 48 -54.63 11.28 41.80
CA ALA A 48 -55.13 9.97 41.38
C ALA A 48 -55.44 9.91 39.87
N LEU A 49 -56.05 10.98 39.32
CA LEU A 49 -56.30 11.10 37.88
C LEU A 49 -54.99 11.16 37.09
N GLU A 50 -54.02 11.95 37.53
CA GLU A 50 -52.71 12.08 36.89
C GLU A 50 -51.88 10.78 36.95
N ALA A 51 -51.96 10.06 38.07
CA ALA A 51 -51.27 8.78 38.24
C ALA A 51 -51.89 7.66 37.37
N GLY A 52 -53.22 7.65 37.22
CA GLY A 52 -53.93 6.65 36.43
C GLY A 52 -53.89 6.90 34.92
N PHE A 53 -54.13 8.14 34.49
CA PHE A 53 -54.37 8.47 33.08
C PHE A 53 -53.21 9.14 32.36
N TRP A 54 -52.11 9.51 33.05
CA TRP A 54 -50.97 10.21 32.44
C TRP A 54 -51.44 11.39 31.56
N LEU A 55 -52.08 12.38 32.19
CA LEU A 55 -52.80 13.41 31.46
C LEU A 55 -51.83 14.24 30.60
N ASP A 56 -52.28 14.52 29.38
CA ASP A 56 -51.55 15.41 28.47
C ASP A 56 -51.54 16.86 29.00
N VAL A 57 -50.72 17.72 28.38
CA VAL A 57 -50.46 19.10 28.82
C VAL A 57 -51.75 19.90 29.02
N THR A 58 -52.72 19.75 28.11
CA THR A 58 -53.98 20.50 28.11
C THR A 58 -54.90 20.17 29.31
N PRO A 59 -55.37 18.92 29.51
CA PRO A 59 -56.24 18.59 30.65
C PRO A 59 -55.57 18.85 32.00
N ARG A 60 -54.26 18.62 32.11
CA ARG A 60 -53.50 18.89 33.33
C ARG A 60 -53.43 20.38 33.66
N SER A 61 -53.20 21.22 32.65
CA SER A 61 -53.21 22.69 32.81
C SER A 61 -54.59 23.21 33.23
N ILE A 62 -55.66 22.68 32.64
CA ILE A 62 -57.04 23.03 33.01
C ILE A 62 -57.30 22.67 34.48
N LEU A 63 -56.96 21.44 34.89
CA LEU A 63 -57.13 21.00 36.27
C LEU A 63 -56.37 21.95 37.21
N PHE A 64 -55.08 22.19 36.97
CA PHE A 64 -54.26 23.06 37.82
C PHE A 64 -54.86 24.47 37.98
N TRP A 65 -55.18 25.16 36.87
CA TRP A 65 -55.72 26.53 36.93
C TRP A 65 -57.13 26.58 37.54
N LEU A 66 -57.96 25.57 37.30
CA LEU A 66 -59.26 25.44 37.95
C LEU A 66 -59.10 25.28 39.47
N GLY A 67 -58.11 24.48 39.90
CA GLY A 67 -57.75 24.31 41.30
C GLY A 67 -57.30 25.61 41.95
N VAL A 68 -56.40 26.35 41.29
CA VAL A 68 -55.92 27.66 41.74
C VAL A 68 -57.08 28.65 41.89
N LEU A 69 -57.99 28.71 40.91
CA LEU A 69 -59.15 29.60 40.95
C LEU A 69 -60.12 29.23 42.06
N LEU A 70 -60.48 27.94 42.18
CA LEU A 70 -61.46 27.46 43.16
C LEU A 70 -60.93 27.55 44.60
N LEU A 71 -59.71 27.08 44.85
CA LEU A 71 -59.08 27.15 46.17
C LEU A 71 -58.70 28.59 46.54
N GLY A 72 -58.30 29.40 45.55
CA GLY A 72 -58.06 30.83 45.71
C GLY A 72 -59.32 31.59 46.10
N ALA A 73 -60.44 31.34 45.42
CA ALA A 73 -61.73 31.92 45.80
C ALA A 73 -62.17 31.51 47.22
N LEU A 74 -61.98 30.24 47.58
CA LEU A 74 -62.27 29.74 48.92
C LEU A 74 -61.38 30.41 49.98
N PHE A 75 -60.08 30.55 49.72
CA PHE A 75 -59.14 31.25 50.58
C PHE A 75 -59.51 32.73 50.77
N VAL A 76 -59.86 33.42 49.68
CA VAL A 76 -60.27 34.83 49.73
C VAL A 76 -61.53 34.98 50.58
N TYR A 77 -62.56 34.17 50.33
CA TYR A 77 -63.84 34.28 51.01
C TYR A 77 -63.76 33.88 52.50
N PHE A 78 -63.10 32.77 52.82
CA PHE A 78 -63.11 32.19 54.17
C PHE A 78 -61.95 32.62 55.08
N LEU A 79 -60.84 33.12 54.52
CA LEU A 79 -59.66 33.51 55.30
C LEU A 79 -59.32 34.99 55.11
N LEU A 80 -59.20 35.47 53.86
CA LEU A 80 -58.76 36.84 53.59
C LEU A 80 -59.80 37.89 53.98
N VAL A 81 -61.08 37.71 53.60
CA VAL A 81 -62.16 38.65 53.93
C VAL A 81 -62.35 38.77 55.46
N PRO A 82 -62.42 37.69 56.24
CA PRO A 82 -62.49 37.78 57.71
C PRO A 82 -61.22 38.41 58.34
N LEU A 83 -60.04 38.11 57.80
CA LEU A 83 -58.78 38.69 58.26
C LEU A 83 -58.75 40.21 58.03
N LEU A 84 -59.15 40.67 56.84
CA LEU A 84 -59.24 42.09 56.50
C LEU A 84 -60.30 42.83 57.33
N ARG A 85 -61.37 42.14 57.75
CA ARG A 85 -62.34 42.69 58.72
C ARG A 85 -61.74 42.84 60.12
N LEU A 86 -60.85 41.93 60.53
CA LEU A 86 -60.21 41.97 61.85
C LEU A 86 -59.13 43.06 61.94
N THR A 87 -58.43 43.34 60.84
CA THR A 87 -57.42 44.41 60.75
C THR A 87 -58.01 45.79 60.49
N GLY A 88 -59.34 45.90 60.28
CA GLY A 88 -60.05 47.16 60.08
C GLY A 88 -59.96 47.74 58.67
N LEU A 89 -59.43 46.99 57.70
CA LEU A 89 -59.31 47.38 56.29
C LEU A 89 -60.64 47.27 55.52
N LEU A 90 -61.54 46.40 55.98
CA LEU A 90 -62.92 46.29 55.50
C LEU A 90 -63.90 46.70 56.61
N PRO A 91 -65.09 47.26 56.28
CA PRO A 91 -66.11 47.56 57.28
C PRO A 91 -66.46 46.29 58.06
N GLY A 92 -66.25 46.34 59.38
CA GLY A 92 -66.55 45.24 60.29
C GLY A 92 -68.07 45.01 60.46
N LEU A 93 -68.42 43.91 61.12
CA LEU A 93 -69.79 43.70 61.60
C LEU A 93 -70.15 44.84 62.57
N SER A 94 -71.32 45.48 62.39
CA SER A 94 -71.72 46.57 63.28
C SER A 94 -71.82 46.08 64.74
N GLU A 95 -71.46 46.95 65.70
CA GLU A 95 -71.56 46.63 67.15
C GLU A 95 -72.98 46.13 67.49
N GLU A 96 -73.99 46.68 66.82
CA GLU A 96 -75.39 46.27 66.89
C GLU A 96 -75.66 44.84 66.38
N HIS A 97 -75.08 44.42 65.24
CA HIS A 97 -75.24 43.04 64.73
C HIS A 97 -74.65 42.02 65.71
N VAL A 98 -73.51 42.33 66.32
CA VAL A 98 -72.88 41.49 67.33
C VAL A 98 -73.74 41.48 68.60
N ALA A 99 -74.27 42.61 69.03
CA ALA A 99 -75.16 42.70 70.18
C ALA A 99 -76.46 41.90 69.99
N ARG A 100 -77.08 41.97 68.80
CA ARG A 100 -78.26 41.14 68.46
C ARG A 100 -77.91 39.65 68.44
N ARG A 101 -76.75 39.27 67.88
CA ARG A 101 -76.29 37.87 67.88
C ARG A 101 -76.03 37.35 69.30
N ILE A 102 -75.43 38.17 70.17
CA ILE A 102 -75.28 37.86 71.59
C ILE A 102 -76.65 37.69 72.27
N GLY A 103 -77.62 38.56 71.94
CA GLY A 103 -78.99 38.49 72.45
C GLY A 103 -79.74 37.22 72.10
N THR A 104 -79.45 36.60 70.94
CA THR A 104 -80.04 35.29 70.59
C THR A 104 -79.50 34.15 71.45
N ALA A 105 -78.25 34.23 71.92
CA ALA A 105 -77.64 33.22 72.79
C ALA A 105 -77.93 33.46 74.27
N TYR A 106 -78.04 34.73 74.68
CA TYR A 106 -78.36 35.15 76.04
C TYR A 106 -79.55 36.12 76.03
N PRO A 107 -80.80 35.59 76.05
CA PRO A 107 -82.01 36.42 76.04
C PRO A 107 -82.07 37.45 77.18
N GLU A 108 -81.40 37.16 78.31
CA GLU A 108 -81.33 38.03 79.48
C GLU A 108 -80.61 39.37 79.23
N VAL A 109 -79.79 39.47 78.17
CA VAL A 109 -78.93 40.63 77.90
C VAL A 109 -79.21 41.27 76.54
N GLY A 110 -79.93 40.58 75.64
CA GLY A 110 -80.09 40.98 74.24
C GLY A 110 -80.56 42.41 74.02
N ASP A 111 -81.81 42.71 74.39
CA ASP A 111 -82.38 44.06 74.21
C ASP A 111 -81.64 45.10 75.07
N ARG A 112 -81.11 44.70 76.22
CA ARG A 112 -80.37 45.59 77.13
C ARG A 112 -79.06 46.07 76.51
N LEU A 113 -78.34 45.19 75.82
CA LEU A 113 -77.07 45.48 75.16
C LEU A 113 -77.27 46.39 73.94
N VAL A 114 -78.29 46.09 73.13
CA VAL A 114 -78.67 46.91 71.97
C VAL A 114 -79.14 48.30 72.42
N ASN A 115 -80.00 48.38 73.44
CA ASN A 115 -80.45 49.66 74.00
C ASN A 115 -79.30 50.46 74.61
N LEU A 116 -78.36 49.82 75.30
CA LEU A 116 -77.18 50.49 75.85
C LEU A 116 -76.28 51.06 74.73
N LEU A 117 -76.08 50.31 73.64
CA LEU A 117 -75.38 50.79 72.44
C LEU A 117 -76.10 51.99 71.80
N HIS A 118 -77.43 51.93 71.65
CA HIS A 118 -78.22 53.06 71.14
C HIS A 118 -78.08 54.31 72.02
N LEU A 119 -78.12 54.16 73.35
CA LEU A 119 -77.90 55.26 74.28
C LEU A 119 -76.48 55.84 74.17
N ALA A 120 -75.46 54.99 73.99
CA ALA A 120 -74.06 55.40 73.83
C ALA A 120 -73.79 56.10 72.48
N GLU A 121 -74.51 55.74 71.42
CA GLU A 121 -74.43 56.35 70.09
C GLU A 121 -75.25 57.65 69.98
N GLY A 122 -75.89 58.11 71.06
CA GLY A 122 -76.72 59.32 71.06
C GLY A 122 -78.10 59.12 70.44
N ARG A 123 -78.53 57.87 70.21
CA ARG A 123 -79.86 57.50 69.71
C ARG A 123 -80.85 57.42 70.87
N HIS A 124 -81.11 58.55 71.51
CA HIS A 124 -82.02 58.67 72.65
C HIS A 124 -82.97 59.87 72.49
N SER A 125 -84.12 59.82 73.15
CA SER A 125 -85.06 60.95 73.24
C SER A 125 -84.44 62.13 74.02
N GLU A 126 -85.03 63.33 73.97
CA GLU A 126 -84.58 64.56 74.69
C GLU A 126 -84.72 64.46 76.22
N ALA A 127 -84.19 63.39 76.83
CA ALA A 127 -84.21 63.17 78.26
C ALA A 127 -83.08 63.97 78.96
N PRO A 128 -83.32 64.48 80.18
CA PRO A 128 -82.29 65.12 81.00
C PRO A 128 -81.02 64.24 81.14
N PRO A 129 -79.81 64.84 81.11
CA PRO A 129 -78.55 64.11 81.19
C PRO A 129 -78.43 63.18 82.41
N SER A 130 -79.07 63.55 83.53
CA SER A 130 -79.08 62.78 84.77
C SER A 130 -79.89 61.48 84.68
N LEU A 131 -81.00 61.47 83.92
CA LEU A 131 -81.80 60.27 83.67
C LEU A 131 -81.08 59.32 82.71
N LEU A 132 -80.40 59.88 81.71
CA LEU A 132 -79.59 59.10 80.77
C LEU A 132 -78.41 58.40 81.48
N ASP A 133 -77.71 59.13 82.36
CA ASP A 133 -76.62 58.55 83.16
C ASP A 133 -77.13 57.44 84.09
N ARG A 134 -78.34 57.58 84.65
CA ARG A 134 -78.94 56.55 85.50
C ARG A 134 -79.40 55.33 84.70
N ALA A 135 -79.96 55.53 83.50
CA ALA A 135 -80.35 54.45 82.59
C ALA A 135 -79.12 53.64 82.13
N VAL A 136 -78.03 54.31 81.75
CA VAL A 136 -76.80 53.63 81.32
C VAL A 136 -76.14 52.88 82.48
N ARG A 137 -76.10 53.45 83.70
CA ARG A 137 -75.61 52.73 84.89
C ARG A 137 -76.44 51.48 85.18
N MET A 138 -77.77 51.61 85.20
CA MET A 138 -78.68 50.49 85.46
C MET A 138 -78.54 49.38 84.41
N LEU A 139 -78.48 49.72 83.12
CA LEU A 139 -78.30 48.75 82.04
C LEU A 139 -76.90 48.13 82.08
N SER A 140 -75.86 48.93 82.36
CA SER A 140 -74.48 48.44 82.45
C SER A 140 -74.31 47.44 83.60
N GLU A 141 -74.89 47.69 84.77
CA GLU A 141 -74.87 46.74 85.89
C GLU A 141 -75.59 45.42 85.58
N GLN A 142 -76.72 45.49 84.86
CA GLN A 142 -77.46 44.29 84.44
C GLN A 142 -76.68 43.47 83.40
N VAL A 143 -76.04 44.15 82.44
CA VAL A 143 -75.21 43.52 81.40
C VAL A 143 -73.90 42.98 82.00
N ALA A 144 -73.29 43.67 82.97
CA ALA A 144 -72.01 43.29 83.55
C ALA A 144 -72.03 41.94 84.28
N ARG A 145 -73.18 41.55 84.86
CA ARG A 145 -73.36 40.29 85.60
C ARG A 145 -73.34 39.04 84.72
N VAL A 146 -73.57 39.19 83.42
CA VAL A 146 -73.62 38.05 82.49
C VAL A 146 -72.28 37.94 81.75
N PRO A 147 -71.59 36.79 81.82
CA PRO A 147 -70.34 36.56 81.09
C PRO A 147 -70.63 36.14 79.64
N PHE A 148 -71.14 37.06 78.83
CA PHE A 148 -71.46 36.80 77.41
C PHE A 148 -70.21 36.60 76.53
N GLU A 149 -69.00 36.66 77.09
CA GLU A 149 -67.74 36.33 76.43
C GLU A 149 -67.57 34.83 76.15
N ARG A 150 -68.39 33.99 76.80
CA ARG A 150 -68.32 32.52 76.74
C ARG A 150 -69.20 31.88 75.67
N ILE A 151 -69.72 32.65 74.71
CA ILE A 151 -70.44 32.07 73.56
C ILE A 151 -69.58 30.96 72.94
N GLU A 152 -70.15 29.77 72.80
CA GLU A 152 -69.51 28.66 72.10
C GLU A 152 -69.44 28.97 70.60
N THR A 153 -68.32 29.52 70.14
CA THR A 153 -68.16 29.96 68.75
C THR A 153 -67.60 28.87 67.82
N PHE A 154 -66.91 27.85 68.35
CA PHE A 154 -66.13 26.88 67.57
C PHE A 154 -66.86 25.61 67.15
N ASP A 155 -68.14 25.44 67.46
CA ASP A 155 -68.89 24.21 67.13
C ASP A 155 -69.00 23.91 65.64
N ARG A 156 -69.08 24.95 64.81
CA ARG A 156 -69.04 24.79 63.35
C ARG A 156 -67.68 24.27 62.90
N ALA A 157 -66.59 24.82 63.45
CA ALA A 157 -65.23 24.38 63.17
C ALA A 157 -65.01 22.91 63.61
N ARG A 158 -65.56 22.50 64.75
CA ARG A 158 -65.48 21.11 65.25
C ARG A 158 -66.28 20.10 64.43
N ARG A 159 -67.40 20.52 63.82
CA ARG A 159 -68.12 19.68 62.84
C ARG A 159 -67.37 19.60 61.51
N ALA A 160 -66.85 20.73 61.03
CA ALA A 160 -66.04 20.78 59.83
C ALA A 160 -64.77 19.92 59.94
N SER A 161 -64.13 19.86 61.12
CA SER A 161 -62.91 19.06 61.29
C SER A 161 -63.15 17.57 61.12
N ARG A 162 -64.31 17.07 61.57
CA ARG A 162 -64.71 15.67 61.32
C ARG A 162 -64.92 15.39 59.83
N MET A 163 -65.46 16.34 59.08
CA MET A 163 -65.64 16.20 57.63
C MET A 163 -64.30 16.31 56.88
N ALA A 164 -63.44 17.25 57.28
CA ALA A 164 -62.11 17.45 56.70
C ALA A 164 -61.13 16.31 57.03
N ALA A 165 -61.39 15.53 58.09
CA ALA A 165 -60.56 14.38 58.45
C ALA A 165 -60.52 13.31 57.35
N LEU A 166 -61.64 13.07 56.65
CA LEU A 166 -61.70 12.04 55.60
C LEU A 166 -60.74 12.31 54.42
N PRO A 167 -60.78 13.48 53.75
CA PRO A 167 -59.85 13.76 52.64
C PRO A 167 -58.40 13.89 53.11
N VAL A 168 -58.15 14.39 54.32
CA VAL A 168 -56.80 14.46 54.90
C VAL A 168 -56.25 13.05 55.14
N LEU A 169 -57.06 12.13 55.66
CA LEU A 169 -56.67 10.75 55.86
C LEU A 169 -56.46 10.04 54.52
N ALA A 170 -57.33 10.26 53.53
CA ALA A 170 -57.15 9.70 52.19
C ALA A 170 -55.84 10.16 51.53
N LEU A 171 -55.49 11.44 51.70
CA LEU A 171 -54.22 11.99 51.25
C LEU A 171 -53.04 11.30 51.94
N LEU A 172 -53.09 11.17 53.27
CA LEU A 172 -52.04 10.50 54.05
C LEU A 172 -51.85 9.04 53.62
N VAL A 173 -52.95 8.30 53.44
CA VAL A 173 -52.92 6.90 52.97
C VAL A 173 -52.28 6.81 51.59
N PHE A 174 -52.61 7.71 50.66
CA PHE A 174 -52.04 7.68 49.31
C PHE A 174 -50.54 7.93 49.31
N VAL A 175 -50.08 8.92 50.10
CA VAL A 175 -48.64 9.23 50.26
C VAL A 175 -47.88 8.03 50.83
N LEU A 176 -48.46 7.32 51.80
CA LEU A 176 -47.81 6.18 52.45
C LEU A 176 -47.86 4.90 51.60
N ALA A 177 -48.97 4.64 50.90
CA ALA A 177 -49.14 3.45 50.08
C ALA A 177 -48.34 3.50 48.78
N ALA A 178 -48.16 4.69 48.20
CA ALA A 178 -47.52 4.85 46.90
C ALA A 178 -46.70 6.15 46.82
N PRO A 179 -45.56 6.25 47.55
CA PRO A 179 -44.81 7.49 47.69
C PRO A 179 -44.18 7.97 46.37
N SER A 180 -43.66 7.07 45.53
CA SER A 180 -43.05 7.41 44.24
C SER A 180 -44.09 7.90 43.24
N THR A 181 -45.21 7.20 43.09
CA THR A 181 -46.28 7.61 42.17
C THR A 181 -46.92 8.92 42.61
N PHE A 182 -47.12 9.14 43.92
CA PHE A 182 -47.60 10.41 44.45
C PHE A 182 -46.62 11.55 44.13
N MET A 183 -45.32 11.34 44.37
CA MET A 183 -44.29 12.35 44.14
C MET A 183 -44.17 12.70 42.65
N ASP A 184 -44.15 11.69 41.77
CA ASP A 184 -43.99 11.90 40.33
C ASP A 184 -45.25 12.55 39.73
N ALA A 185 -46.46 12.09 40.10
CA ALA A 185 -47.70 12.71 39.66
C ALA A 185 -47.85 14.15 40.19
N SER A 186 -47.45 14.42 41.44
CA SER A 186 -47.46 15.78 42.01
C SER A 186 -46.48 16.70 41.28
N LYS A 187 -45.26 16.23 40.97
CA LYS A 187 -44.27 17.01 40.20
C LYS A 187 -44.78 17.35 38.80
N ARG A 188 -45.43 16.39 38.12
CA ARG A 188 -46.05 16.61 36.81
C ARG A 188 -47.17 17.64 36.89
N LEU A 189 -48.03 17.53 37.90
CA LEU A 189 -49.18 18.43 38.09
C LEU A 189 -48.76 19.87 38.40
N LEU A 190 -47.70 20.05 39.19
CA LEU A 190 -47.10 21.37 39.49
C LEU A 190 -46.32 21.96 38.31
N SER A 191 -46.13 21.19 37.23
CA SER A 191 -45.43 21.61 36.00
C SER A 191 -46.38 21.57 34.80
N PRO A 192 -47.48 22.35 34.80
CA PRO A 192 -48.57 22.20 33.82
C PRO A 192 -48.12 22.38 32.37
N GLY A 193 -47.09 23.20 32.11
CA GLY A 193 -46.56 23.48 30.76
C GLY A 193 -45.50 22.51 30.22
N VAL A 194 -45.10 21.47 30.97
CA VAL A 194 -44.02 20.54 30.55
C VAL A 194 -44.59 19.22 30.07
N ALA A 195 -44.36 18.84 28.82
CA ALA A 195 -44.74 17.51 28.33
C ALA A 195 -43.86 16.43 28.98
N PHE A 196 -44.47 15.49 29.71
CA PHE A 196 -43.75 14.33 30.25
C PHE A 196 -44.03 13.13 29.35
N GLN A 197 -42.98 12.52 28.83
CA GLN A 197 -43.10 11.28 28.08
C GLN A 197 -43.22 10.11 29.05
N LYS A 198 -44.11 9.17 28.74
CA LYS A 198 -44.21 7.91 29.49
C LYS A 198 -42.87 7.17 29.41
N PRO A 199 -42.33 6.64 30.52
CA PRO A 199 -41.09 5.86 30.50
C PRO A 199 -41.18 4.75 29.46
N ALA A 200 -40.15 4.61 28.64
CA ALA A 200 -40.08 3.56 27.64
C ALA A 200 -40.10 2.18 28.34
N PRO A 201 -40.84 1.20 27.81
CA PRO A 201 -41.01 -0.11 28.45
C PRO A 201 -39.76 -1.02 28.36
N PHE A 202 -38.78 -0.66 27.51
CA PHE A 202 -37.51 -1.36 27.32
C PHE A 202 -36.48 -0.46 26.62
N VAL A 203 -35.19 -0.83 26.69
CA VAL A 203 -34.05 -0.17 26.03
C VAL A 203 -33.43 -1.13 25.00
N LEU A 204 -33.01 -0.57 23.86
CA LEU A 204 -32.37 -1.31 22.76
C LEU A 204 -30.87 -1.03 22.76
N HIS A 205 -30.05 -2.07 22.99
CA HIS A 205 -28.59 -2.00 22.87
C HIS A 205 -28.16 -2.58 21.54
N VAL A 206 -27.53 -1.77 20.69
CA VAL A 206 -27.07 -2.17 19.35
C VAL A 206 -25.55 -2.37 19.38
N LEU A 207 -25.10 -3.55 18.99
CA LEU A 207 -23.69 -3.93 18.85
C LEU A 207 -23.39 -4.13 17.36
N PRO A 208 -22.25 -3.63 16.82
CA PRO A 208 -21.13 -2.99 17.52
C PRO A 208 -21.28 -1.47 17.79
N GLY A 209 -22.26 -0.80 17.20
CA GLY A 209 -22.40 0.67 17.27
C GLY A 209 -21.66 1.37 16.11
N ASP A 210 -20.88 2.41 16.38
CA ASP A 210 -20.08 3.03 15.32
C ASP A 210 -18.90 2.14 14.94
N VAL A 211 -18.79 1.78 13.66
CA VAL A 211 -17.79 0.83 13.19
C VAL A 211 -17.21 1.25 11.85
N ALA A 212 -15.91 1.01 11.67
CA ALA A 212 -15.25 1.17 10.38
C ALA A 212 -15.01 -0.21 9.77
N LEU A 213 -15.51 -0.42 8.54
CA LEU A 213 -15.43 -1.70 7.84
C LEU A 213 -14.74 -1.53 6.49
N ILE A 214 -14.09 -2.57 5.99
CA ILE A 214 -13.50 -2.55 4.65
C ILE A 214 -14.63 -2.60 3.61
N ARG A 215 -14.52 -1.82 2.52
CA ARG A 215 -15.49 -1.90 1.41
C ARG A 215 -15.68 -3.35 0.93
N GLY A 216 -16.92 -3.81 0.90
CA GLY A 216 -17.30 -5.18 0.55
C GLY A 216 -17.42 -6.15 1.73
N ALA A 217 -17.03 -5.74 2.94
CA ALA A 217 -17.25 -6.53 4.15
C ALA A 217 -18.73 -6.59 4.54
N SER A 218 -19.08 -7.58 5.35
CA SER A 218 -20.41 -7.75 5.93
C SER A 218 -20.48 -7.08 7.30
N LEU A 219 -21.58 -6.39 7.59
CA LEU A 219 -21.86 -5.81 8.90
C LEU A 219 -22.83 -6.72 9.66
N ASP A 220 -22.35 -7.30 10.75
CA ASP A 220 -23.17 -8.06 11.70
C ASP A 220 -23.73 -7.13 12.77
N VAL A 221 -25.04 -6.85 12.70
CA VAL A 221 -25.75 -6.06 13.70
C VAL A 221 -26.45 -6.99 14.67
N ALA A 222 -26.14 -6.87 15.96
CA ALA A 222 -26.84 -7.55 17.04
C ALA A 222 -27.56 -6.54 17.93
N VAL A 223 -28.85 -6.74 18.16
CA VAL A 223 -29.67 -5.90 19.04
C VAL A 223 -30.11 -6.72 20.25
N GLN A 224 -29.74 -6.25 21.43
CA GLN A 224 -30.16 -6.80 22.71
C GLN A 224 -31.23 -5.90 23.34
N VAL A 225 -32.27 -6.51 23.90
CA VAL A 225 -33.38 -5.79 24.53
C VAL A 225 -33.34 -5.98 26.03
N GLU A 226 -33.27 -4.88 26.78
CA GLU A 226 -33.27 -4.87 28.24
C GLU A 226 -34.53 -4.16 28.76
N GLY A 227 -35.39 -4.84 29.52
CA GLY A 227 -36.62 -4.24 30.04
C GLY A 227 -37.63 -5.25 30.59
N THR A 228 -38.79 -4.76 31.04
CA THR A 228 -39.86 -5.57 31.64
C THR A 228 -40.75 -6.26 30.60
N THR A 229 -40.71 -5.81 29.34
CA THR A 229 -41.47 -6.39 28.23
C THR A 229 -40.56 -6.51 27.01
N HIS A 230 -40.53 -7.70 26.41
CA HIS A 230 -39.77 -7.95 25.19
C HIS A 230 -40.68 -7.79 23.95
N PRO A 231 -40.26 -7.04 22.92
CA PRO A 231 -41.04 -6.90 21.70
C PRO A 231 -40.98 -8.17 20.84
N ASP A 232 -42.11 -8.61 20.31
CA ASP A 232 -42.18 -9.78 19.41
C ASP A 232 -41.56 -9.52 18.03
N ARG A 233 -41.45 -8.24 17.63
CA ARG A 233 -40.94 -7.79 16.33
C ARG A 233 -40.07 -6.56 16.50
N LEU A 234 -38.88 -6.60 15.92
CA LEU A 234 -37.94 -5.48 15.87
C LEU A 234 -37.65 -5.16 14.41
N THR A 235 -37.55 -3.88 14.05
CA THR A 235 -37.21 -3.43 12.70
C THR A 235 -35.86 -2.73 12.76
N LEU A 236 -34.91 -3.19 11.95
CA LEU A 236 -33.65 -2.49 11.70
C LEU A 236 -33.88 -1.51 10.56
N GLU A 237 -33.75 -0.22 10.84
CA GLU A 237 -33.84 0.82 9.82
C GLU A 237 -32.45 1.12 9.29
N LEU A 238 -32.31 0.96 7.97
CA LEU A 238 -31.08 1.20 7.22
C LEU A 238 -31.25 2.46 6.37
N ARG A 239 -30.27 3.36 6.41
CA ARG A 239 -30.29 4.62 5.64
C ARG A 239 -28.90 4.91 5.13
N HIS A 240 -28.80 5.42 3.90
CA HIS A 240 -27.53 5.93 3.39
C HIS A 240 -27.41 7.42 3.68
N PRO A 241 -26.21 7.95 3.99
CA PRO A 241 -26.04 9.39 4.29
C PRO A 241 -26.58 10.33 3.21
N ASP A 242 -26.52 9.90 1.94
CA ASP A 242 -26.92 10.69 0.77
C ASP A 242 -28.40 10.51 0.36
N GLU A 243 -29.14 9.62 1.04
CA GLU A 243 -30.53 9.30 0.71
C GLU A 243 -31.44 9.52 1.92
N GLU A 244 -32.59 10.17 1.72
CA GLU A 244 -33.62 10.29 2.76
C GLU A 244 -34.44 8.99 2.93
N ALA A 245 -34.34 8.06 1.96
CA ALA A 245 -35.07 6.80 1.98
C ALA A 245 -34.56 5.88 3.10
N ILE A 246 -35.48 5.47 3.97
CA ILE A 246 -35.22 4.49 5.02
C ILE A 246 -35.69 3.12 4.55
N THR A 247 -34.80 2.13 4.62
CA THR A 247 -35.10 0.73 4.31
C THR A 247 -35.35 -0.02 5.61
N PRO A 248 -36.61 -0.42 5.90
CA PRO A 248 -36.93 -1.20 7.08
C PRO A 248 -36.65 -2.69 6.84
N VAL A 249 -35.88 -3.31 7.73
CA VAL A 249 -35.58 -4.75 7.72
C VAL A 249 -36.19 -5.40 8.98
N PRO A 250 -37.23 -6.24 8.85
CA PRO A 250 -37.84 -6.90 10.00
C PRO A 250 -36.91 -8.01 10.53
N LEU A 251 -36.65 -7.99 11.84
CA LEU A 251 -35.83 -8.98 12.55
C LEU A 251 -36.70 -9.90 13.41
N GLN A 252 -36.29 -11.15 13.48
CA GLN A 252 -36.85 -12.16 14.38
C GLN A 252 -35.85 -12.44 15.50
N ALA A 253 -36.36 -12.70 16.71
CA ALA A 253 -35.52 -13.06 17.84
C ALA A 253 -34.94 -14.47 17.63
N ASP A 254 -33.64 -14.63 17.89
CA ASP A 254 -33.00 -15.94 17.96
C ASP A 254 -33.40 -16.68 19.26
N SER A 255 -33.03 -17.94 19.38
CA SER A 255 -33.19 -18.82 20.56
C SER A 255 -32.69 -18.23 21.88
N SER A 256 -31.80 -17.22 21.82
CA SER A 256 -31.24 -16.47 22.95
C SER A 256 -31.97 -15.16 23.27
N GLY A 257 -33.02 -14.81 22.53
CA GLY A 257 -33.75 -13.53 22.68
C GLY A 257 -33.04 -12.31 22.06
N ALA A 258 -31.90 -12.51 21.37
CA ALA A 258 -31.19 -11.46 20.65
C ALA A 258 -31.64 -11.40 19.17
N PHE A 259 -31.72 -10.19 18.62
CA PHE A 259 -32.02 -9.96 17.20
C PHE A 259 -30.72 -9.79 16.43
N ARG A 260 -30.51 -10.58 15.37
CA ARG A 260 -29.28 -10.50 14.56
C ARG A 260 -29.62 -10.28 13.09
N HIS A 261 -28.82 -9.45 12.43
CA HIS A 261 -28.90 -9.25 10.99
C HIS A 261 -27.53 -9.00 10.41
N THR A 262 -27.20 -9.71 9.33
CA THR A 262 -25.98 -9.51 8.58
C THR A 262 -26.31 -8.77 7.29
N VAL A 263 -25.82 -7.54 7.18
CA VAL A 263 -25.85 -6.80 5.91
C VAL A 263 -24.61 -7.22 5.13
N VAL A 264 -24.79 -8.00 4.07
CA VAL A 264 -23.69 -8.50 3.24
C VAL A 264 -23.22 -7.46 2.22
N ASN A 265 -21.92 -7.43 1.94
CA ASN A 265 -21.32 -6.64 0.85
C ASN A 265 -21.65 -5.14 0.90
N LEU A 266 -21.30 -4.47 2.02
CA LEU A 266 -21.47 -3.01 2.11
C LEU A 266 -20.55 -2.29 1.10
N ARG A 267 -21.15 -1.54 0.17
CA ARG A 267 -20.41 -0.76 -0.85
C ARG A 267 -20.32 0.72 -0.57
N ARG A 268 -21.29 1.25 0.19
CA ARG A 268 -21.45 2.67 0.56
C ARG A 268 -21.76 2.80 2.04
N ASP A 269 -21.35 3.94 2.62
CA ASP A 269 -21.57 4.24 4.03
C ASP A 269 -23.03 4.00 4.42
N LEU A 270 -23.22 3.50 5.64
CA LEU A 270 -24.54 3.07 6.11
C LEU A 270 -24.80 3.61 7.51
N LEU A 271 -25.93 4.28 7.67
CA LEU A 271 -26.50 4.63 8.95
C LEU A 271 -27.55 3.58 9.31
N TYR A 272 -27.52 3.09 10.55
CA TYR A 272 -28.46 2.07 11.00
C TYR A 272 -28.96 2.34 12.41
N ARG A 273 -30.22 1.98 12.68
CA ARG A 273 -30.82 2.03 14.02
C ARG A 273 -31.87 0.94 14.21
N ALA A 274 -32.07 0.52 15.45
CA ALA A 274 -33.10 -0.44 15.81
C ALA A 274 -34.38 0.28 16.27
N VAL A 275 -35.55 -0.18 15.81
CA VAL A 275 -36.86 0.38 16.17
C VAL A 275 -37.78 -0.77 16.59
N ALA A 276 -38.41 -0.64 17.75
CA ALA A 276 -39.42 -1.57 18.23
C ALA A 276 -40.60 -0.79 18.85
N GLY A 277 -41.71 -0.74 18.11
CA GLY A 277 -42.90 0.02 18.50
C GLY A 277 -42.59 1.51 18.70
N PRO A 278 -42.81 2.10 19.89
CA PRO A 278 -42.53 3.52 20.16
C PRO A 278 -41.07 3.81 20.55
N VAL A 279 -40.21 2.80 20.68
CA VAL A 279 -38.82 2.96 21.13
C VAL A 279 -37.87 2.80 19.95
N ALA A 280 -36.97 3.76 19.76
CA ALA A 280 -35.91 3.72 18.75
C ALA A 280 -34.54 3.93 19.40
N SER A 281 -33.52 3.22 18.91
CA SER A 281 -32.13 3.46 19.29
C SER A 281 -31.58 4.73 18.62
N PRO A 282 -30.43 5.25 19.08
CA PRO A 282 -29.65 6.22 18.32
C PRO A 282 -29.27 5.67 16.94
N TRP A 283 -28.95 6.59 16.01
CA TRP A 283 -28.33 6.24 14.74
C TRP A 283 -26.86 5.93 14.94
N PHE A 284 -26.42 4.79 14.41
CA PHE A 284 -25.02 4.38 14.36
C PHE A 284 -24.50 4.44 12.92
N ARG A 285 -23.21 4.73 12.76
CA ARG A 285 -22.55 4.85 11.45
C ARG A 285 -21.58 3.71 11.20
N ALA A 286 -21.80 3.00 10.10
CA ALA A 286 -20.83 2.13 9.49
C ALA A 286 -20.09 2.91 8.38
N THR A 287 -18.85 3.29 8.66
CA THR A 287 -17.97 4.01 7.71
C THR A 287 -17.16 3.00 6.92
N LEU A 288 -17.11 3.12 5.60
CA LEU A 288 -16.32 2.21 4.78
C LEU A 288 -14.92 2.77 4.52
N ILE A 289 -13.91 1.99 4.90
CA ILE A 289 -12.52 2.24 4.58
C ILE A 289 -12.19 1.49 3.28
N GLU A 290 -11.58 2.18 2.33
CA GLU A 290 -11.05 1.56 1.12
C GLU A 290 -9.69 0.91 1.41
N ARG A 291 -9.31 -0.11 0.64
CA ARG A 291 -7.94 -0.61 0.67
C ARG A 291 -7.09 0.18 -0.33
N PRO A 292 -5.82 0.45 -0.04
CA PRO A 292 -4.91 0.92 -1.08
C PRO A 292 -4.73 -0.21 -2.10
N LEU A 293 -4.59 0.15 -3.37
CA LEU A 293 -4.37 -0.82 -4.45
C LEU A 293 -3.38 -0.27 -5.48
N VAL A 294 -2.63 -1.18 -6.08
CA VAL A 294 -1.74 -0.88 -7.21
C VAL A 294 -2.59 -0.77 -8.48
N ARG A 295 -2.69 0.43 -9.05
CA ARG A 295 -3.40 0.66 -10.33
C ARG A 295 -2.51 0.42 -11.54
N GLY A 296 -1.24 0.77 -11.41
CA GLY A 296 -0.28 0.70 -12.49
C GLY A 296 1.11 0.40 -11.93
N LEU A 297 1.86 -0.42 -12.64
CA LEU A 297 3.28 -0.63 -12.40
C LEU A 297 4.03 -0.36 -13.70
N GLN A 298 5.06 0.47 -13.61
CA GLN A 298 5.99 0.73 -14.68
C GLN A 298 7.40 0.45 -14.17
N VAL A 299 8.09 -0.49 -14.80
CA VAL A 299 9.49 -0.81 -14.50
C VAL A 299 10.37 -0.32 -15.65
N GLN A 300 11.51 0.27 -15.30
CA GLN A 300 12.56 0.66 -16.24
C GLN A 300 13.89 0.05 -15.79
N LEU A 301 14.59 -0.56 -16.74
CA LEU A 301 15.85 -1.25 -16.53
C LEU A 301 16.98 -0.41 -17.12
N THR A 302 17.96 -0.09 -16.29
CA THR A 302 19.19 0.59 -16.71
C THR A 302 20.35 -0.39 -16.57
N PHE A 303 20.80 -0.92 -17.70
CA PHE A 303 21.84 -1.95 -17.74
C PHE A 303 23.22 -1.38 -17.36
N PRO A 304 24.14 -2.22 -16.87
CA PRO A 304 25.50 -1.80 -16.56
C PRO A 304 26.20 -1.14 -17.77
N ALA A 305 26.99 -0.10 -17.52
CA ALA A 305 27.62 0.71 -18.57
C ALA A 305 28.53 -0.09 -19.53
N TYR A 306 29.11 -1.21 -19.08
CA TYR A 306 29.96 -2.07 -19.91
C TYR A 306 29.17 -2.74 -21.04
N THR A 307 27.88 -2.97 -20.86
CA THR A 307 27.02 -3.64 -21.87
C THR A 307 26.65 -2.74 -23.05
N ALA A 308 26.68 -1.41 -22.87
CA ALA A 308 26.15 -0.42 -23.83
C ALA A 308 24.70 -0.65 -24.31
N ILE A 309 23.92 -1.45 -23.58
CA ILE A 309 22.50 -1.63 -23.88
C ILE A 309 21.75 -0.36 -23.44
N PRO A 310 20.93 0.26 -24.30
CA PRO A 310 20.13 1.41 -23.91
C PRO A 310 19.09 1.01 -22.84
N PRO A 311 18.67 1.95 -21.96
CA PRO A 311 17.65 1.66 -20.95
C PRO A 311 16.38 1.11 -21.59
N GLN A 312 15.83 0.05 -20.99
CA GLN A 312 14.65 -0.63 -21.49
C GLN A 312 13.47 -0.41 -20.54
N ARG A 313 12.34 0.00 -21.09
CA ARG A 313 11.08 0.10 -20.36
C ARG A 313 10.27 -1.18 -20.57
N LEU A 314 9.82 -1.81 -19.49
CA LEU A 314 8.95 -2.98 -19.58
C LEU A 314 7.51 -2.59 -19.92
N GLU A 315 6.73 -3.55 -20.41
CA GLU A 315 5.31 -3.35 -20.68
C GLU A 315 4.55 -2.92 -19.41
N PRO A 316 3.48 -2.11 -19.53
CA PRO A 316 2.69 -1.69 -18.39
C PRO A 316 2.19 -2.89 -17.59
N ASN A 317 2.35 -2.82 -16.26
CA ASN A 317 2.03 -3.87 -15.29
C ASN A 317 2.89 -5.15 -15.36
N ALA A 318 3.92 -5.18 -16.19
CA ALA A 318 4.95 -6.24 -16.13
C ALA A 318 5.97 -5.90 -15.04
N GLY A 319 5.96 -6.66 -13.94
CA GLY A 319 6.93 -6.50 -12.86
C GLY A 319 8.01 -7.57 -12.80
N ASP A 320 7.90 -8.63 -13.60
CA ASP A 320 8.95 -9.65 -13.70
C ASP A 320 10.18 -9.07 -14.39
N VAL A 321 11.33 -9.14 -13.72
CA VAL A 321 12.59 -8.59 -14.21
C VAL A 321 13.53 -9.74 -14.55
N THR A 322 14.04 -9.73 -15.77
CA THR A 322 15.12 -10.63 -16.22
C THR A 322 16.23 -9.78 -16.83
N ALA A 323 17.35 -9.65 -16.13
CA ALA A 323 18.44 -8.78 -16.53
C ALA A 323 19.80 -9.25 -16.01
N LEU A 324 20.88 -8.60 -16.45
CA LEU A 324 22.24 -8.90 -15.99
C LEU A 324 22.45 -8.43 -14.54
N PRO A 325 23.35 -9.07 -13.77
CA PRO A 325 23.77 -8.56 -12.47
C PRO A 325 24.22 -7.10 -12.55
N GLY A 326 23.87 -6.30 -11.55
CA GLY A 326 24.20 -4.88 -11.50
C GLY A 326 23.27 -3.97 -12.32
N THR A 327 22.24 -4.52 -12.97
CA THR A 327 21.18 -3.71 -13.59
C THR A 327 20.41 -2.93 -12.52
N GLU A 328 20.26 -1.63 -12.72
CA GLU A 328 19.44 -0.78 -11.87
C GLU A 328 17.97 -0.86 -12.33
N VAL A 329 17.08 -1.17 -11.40
CA VAL A 329 15.66 -1.38 -11.65
C VAL A 329 14.90 -0.22 -11.00
N ASP A 330 14.42 0.70 -11.84
CA ASP A 330 13.55 1.79 -11.44
C ASP A 330 12.10 1.32 -11.47
N VAL A 331 11.42 1.44 -10.32
CA VAL A 331 10.03 1.04 -10.14
C VAL A 331 9.18 2.28 -9.89
N ALA A 332 8.18 2.49 -10.73
CA ALA A 332 7.15 3.52 -10.57
C ALA A 332 5.78 2.86 -10.45
N VAL A 333 5.12 3.07 -9.32
CA VAL A 333 3.84 2.49 -8.95
C VAL A 333 2.80 3.58 -8.89
N THR A 334 1.75 3.47 -9.69
CA THR A 334 0.56 4.32 -9.59
C THR A 334 -0.39 3.71 -8.57
N VAL A 335 -0.66 4.42 -7.48
CA VAL A 335 -1.55 3.96 -6.41
C VAL A 335 -2.99 4.45 -6.62
N GLY A 336 -3.96 3.71 -6.08
CA GLY A 336 -5.37 4.11 -6.06
C GLY A 336 -6.12 3.51 -4.88
N GLY A 337 -7.44 3.78 -4.82
CA GLY A 337 -8.27 3.39 -3.69
C GLY A 337 -8.05 4.36 -2.52
N ALA A 338 -7.70 3.82 -1.35
CA ALA A 338 -7.39 4.65 -0.19
C ALA A 338 -6.12 5.49 -0.36
N ARG A 339 -6.05 6.59 0.41
CA ARG A 339 -4.88 7.44 0.47
C ARG A 339 -3.73 6.69 1.15
N VAL A 340 -2.65 6.49 0.40
CA VAL A 340 -1.44 5.80 0.86
C VAL A 340 -0.59 6.73 1.74
N ALA A 341 -0.13 6.23 2.87
CA ALA A 341 0.81 6.90 3.77
C ALA A 341 2.24 6.44 3.54
N GLU A 342 2.42 5.13 3.35
CA GLU A 342 3.72 4.49 3.19
C GLU A 342 3.64 3.41 2.10
N ALA A 343 4.72 3.24 1.35
CA ALA A 343 4.83 2.26 0.28
C ALA A 343 6.21 1.59 0.34
N TYR A 344 6.24 0.26 0.15
CA TYR A 344 7.45 -0.55 0.30
C TYR A 344 7.58 -1.58 -0.81
N LEU A 345 8.82 -1.89 -1.17
CA LEU A 345 9.20 -3.11 -1.87
C LEU A 345 9.64 -4.14 -0.84
N ARG A 346 8.92 -5.25 -0.75
CA ARG A 346 9.28 -6.39 0.10
C ARG A 346 9.94 -7.46 -0.75
N PHE A 347 11.19 -7.79 -0.44
CA PHE A 347 11.90 -8.90 -1.06
C PHE A 347 11.69 -10.21 -0.28
N ASP A 348 12.06 -11.32 -0.90
CA ASP A 348 11.89 -12.68 -0.38
C ASP A 348 12.73 -13.00 0.87
N ASP A 349 13.88 -12.37 1.03
CA ASP A 349 14.68 -12.42 2.25
C ASP A 349 14.14 -11.56 3.40
N GLY A 350 13.03 -10.85 3.17
CA GLY A 350 12.38 -10.00 4.14
C GLY A 350 12.92 -8.57 4.21
N THR A 351 13.84 -8.16 3.31
CA THR A 351 14.22 -6.75 3.24
C THR A 351 13.05 -5.90 2.74
N LEU A 352 12.95 -4.69 3.31
CA LEU A 352 11.93 -3.71 2.99
C LEU A 352 12.61 -2.42 2.53
N ASP A 353 12.46 -2.09 1.26
CA ASP A 353 12.92 -0.82 0.71
C ASP A 353 11.74 0.15 0.59
N THR A 354 11.96 1.38 1.04
CA THR A 354 10.89 2.40 1.06
C THR A 354 10.78 3.06 -0.32
N LEU A 355 9.55 3.16 -0.82
CA LEU A 355 9.23 3.93 -2.02
C LEU A 355 8.90 5.38 -1.63
N ALA A 356 9.46 6.33 -2.36
CA ALA A 356 9.15 7.75 -2.22
C ALA A 356 7.76 8.03 -2.79
N LEU A 357 6.86 8.59 -1.99
CA LEU A 357 5.51 8.96 -2.40
C LEU A 357 5.47 10.42 -2.89
N ASP A 358 5.06 10.60 -4.14
CA ASP A 358 4.74 11.90 -4.74
C ASP A 358 3.31 11.88 -5.29
N GLY A 359 2.36 12.34 -4.47
CA GLY A 359 0.94 12.35 -4.80
C GLY A 359 0.38 10.93 -5.07
N PRO A 360 -0.09 10.62 -6.28
CA PRO A 360 -0.61 9.29 -6.64
C PRO A 360 0.46 8.31 -7.13
N THR A 361 1.74 8.67 -7.10
CA THR A 361 2.84 7.84 -7.61
C THR A 361 3.82 7.53 -6.49
N ALA A 362 4.22 6.26 -6.36
CA ALA A 362 5.30 5.83 -5.49
C ALA A 362 6.48 5.36 -6.36
N SER A 363 7.68 5.90 -6.13
CA SER A 363 8.88 5.56 -6.91
C SER A 363 10.03 5.09 -6.05
N GLY A 364 10.85 4.20 -6.60
CA GLY A 364 12.07 3.73 -5.95
C GLY A 364 12.93 2.97 -6.94
N HIS A 365 14.14 2.62 -6.51
CA HIS A 365 15.09 1.89 -7.33
C HIS A 365 15.79 0.84 -6.47
N PHE A 366 16.22 -0.25 -7.11
CA PHE A 366 17.09 -1.24 -6.48
C PHE A 366 18.03 -1.85 -7.52
N THR A 367 19.15 -2.40 -7.08
CA THR A 367 20.11 -3.07 -7.96
C THR A 367 19.87 -4.58 -7.96
N LEU A 368 19.73 -5.17 -9.15
CA LEU A 368 19.56 -6.61 -9.30
C LEU A 368 20.90 -7.34 -9.06
N GLN A 369 21.04 -8.02 -7.92
CA GLN A 369 22.26 -8.78 -7.57
C GLN A 369 22.04 -10.26 -7.35
N ARG A 370 20.80 -10.67 -7.04
CA ARG A 370 20.42 -12.05 -6.76
C ARG A 370 19.07 -12.36 -7.41
N GLU A 371 18.85 -13.64 -7.65
CA GLU A 371 17.53 -14.15 -8.02
C GLU A 371 16.61 -14.14 -6.80
N GLY A 372 15.30 -14.02 -7.04
CA GLY A 372 14.32 -14.00 -5.96
C GLY A 372 12.97 -13.49 -6.40
N THR A 373 12.21 -12.95 -5.45
CA THR A 373 10.92 -12.31 -5.73
C THR A 373 10.74 -11.04 -4.92
N TYR A 374 9.94 -10.11 -5.43
CA TYR A 374 9.54 -8.92 -4.69
C TYR A 374 8.03 -8.66 -4.80
N GLN A 375 7.50 -7.94 -3.83
CA GLN A 375 6.10 -7.56 -3.71
C GLN A 375 5.98 -6.09 -3.36
N ILE A 376 4.91 -5.45 -3.82
CA ILE A 376 4.61 -4.06 -3.49
C ILE A 376 3.60 -4.04 -2.34
N LEU A 377 4.01 -3.48 -1.20
CA LEU A 377 3.17 -3.27 -0.04
C LEU A 377 2.79 -1.79 0.07
N LEU A 378 1.51 -1.52 0.23
CA LEU A 378 0.96 -0.17 0.40
C LEU A 378 0.21 -0.10 1.73
N HIS A 379 0.52 0.89 2.55
CA HIS A 379 -0.18 1.14 3.80
C HIS A 379 -1.00 2.43 3.66
N SER A 380 -2.30 2.36 3.98
CA SER A 380 -3.16 3.55 4.01
C SER A 380 -2.91 4.42 5.25
N VAL A 381 -3.40 5.65 5.25
CA VAL A 381 -3.37 6.53 6.44
C VAL A 381 -4.16 5.95 7.63
N GLU A 382 -5.14 5.08 7.35
CA GLU A 382 -5.91 4.33 8.35
C GLU A 382 -5.21 3.02 8.79
N GLY A 383 -3.98 2.76 8.32
CA GLY A 383 -3.18 1.59 8.69
C GLY A 383 -3.62 0.28 8.01
N VAL A 384 -4.31 0.36 6.88
CA VAL A 384 -4.79 -0.82 6.15
C VAL A 384 -3.85 -1.15 4.98
N GLU A 385 -3.45 -2.41 4.87
CA GLU A 385 -2.62 -2.92 3.77
C GLU A 385 -3.42 -3.23 2.50
N ASN A 386 -2.74 -3.24 1.36
CA ASN A 386 -3.30 -3.73 0.10
C ASN A 386 -3.56 -5.24 0.17
N GLN A 387 -4.64 -5.66 -0.50
CA GLN A 387 -5.02 -7.07 -0.53
C GLN A 387 -4.17 -7.86 -1.53
N ASP A 388 -3.71 -9.05 -1.12
CA ASP A 388 -3.09 -10.06 -1.98
C ASP A 388 -2.02 -9.47 -2.93
N PRO A 389 -0.92 -8.91 -2.39
CA PRO A 389 0.10 -8.25 -3.20
C PRO A 389 0.69 -9.20 -4.25
N ILE A 390 0.76 -8.74 -5.49
CA ILE A 390 1.31 -9.50 -6.62
C ILE A 390 2.80 -9.76 -6.37
N GLN A 391 3.21 -11.01 -6.54
CA GLN A 391 4.61 -11.44 -6.43
C GLN A 391 5.27 -11.44 -7.81
N TYR A 392 6.30 -10.62 -7.95
CA TYR A 392 7.08 -10.49 -9.18
C TYR A 392 8.41 -11.24 -9.05
N ARG A 393 8.88 -11.83 -10.15
CA ARG A 393 10.11 -12.64 -10.17
C ARG A 393 11.31 -11.83 -10.63
N LEU A 394 12.43 -12.02 -9.95
CA LEU A 394 13.74 -11.50 -10.31
C LEU A 394 14.61 -12.66 -10.81
N LYS A 395 15.06 -12.57 -12.06
CA LYS A 395 15.92 -13.58 -12.70
C LYS A 395 17.21 -12.92 -13.20
N LEU A 396 18.34 -13.59 -12.96
CA LEU A 396 19.63 -13.15 -13.46
C LEU A 396 19.94 -13.81 -14.80
N LEU A 397 20.40 -13.00 -15.75
CA LEU A 397 21.07 -13.50 -16.95
C LEU A 397 22.56 -13.65 -16.65
N SER A 398 23.18 -14.72 -17.17
CA SER A 398 24.62 -14.92 -17.04
C SER A 398 25.32 -14.32 -18.25
N ASP A 399 26.38 -13.56 -17.98
CA ASP A 399 27.30 -13.04 -18.99
C ASP A 399 28.40 -14.08 -19.28
N ALA A 400 28.56 -14.47 -20.55
CA ALA A 400 29.48 -15.52 -20.94
C ALA A 400 30.94 -15.04 -20.90
N PRO A 401 31.92 -15.93 -20.67
CA PRO A 401 33.33 -15.56 -20.82
C PRO A 401 33.68 -15.34 -22.30
N PRO A 402 34.71 -14.53 -22.60
CA PRO A 402 35.14 -14.29 -23.97
C PRO A 402 35.73 -15.57 -24.58
N ALA A 403 35.74 -15.67 -25.90
CA ALA A 403 36.39 -16.73 -26.65
C ALA A 403 37.62 -16.20 -27.39
N ILE A 404 38.68 -17.02 -27.45
CA ILE A 404 39.91 -16.71 -28.20
C ILE A 404 40.40 -17.95 -28.93
N VAL A 405 40.76 -17.77 -30.20
CA VAL A 405 41.37 -18.79 -31.04
C VAL A 405 42.60 -18.21 -31.72
N LEU A 406 43.72 -18.94 -31.63
CA LEU A 406 44.93 -18.65 -32.40
C LEU A 406 44.83 -19.41 -33.73
N LEU A 407 44.74 -18.67 -34.83
CA LEU A 407 44.62 -19.20 -36.18
C LEU A 407 46.00 -19.49 -36.77
N GLU A 408 46.94 -18.55 -36.58
CA GLU A 408 48.35 -18.70 -36.98
C GLU A 408 49.28 -18.10 -35.92
N PRO A 409 50.47 -18.68 -35.70
CA PRO A 409 50.98 -19.89 -36.36
C PRO A 409 50.44 -21.18 -35.73
N GLU A 410 50.74 -22.32 -36.35
CA GLU A 410 50.35 -23.65 -35.85
C GLU A 410 50.88 -23.95 -34.43
N PRO A 411 50.33 -24.96 -33.71
CA PRO A 411 50.77 -25.33 -32.36
C PRO A 411 52.27 -25.53 -32.19
N LEU A 412 52.94 -26.01 -33.24
CA LEU A 412 54.39 -26.08 -33.34
C LEU A 412 54.78 -25.43 -34.67
N ALA A 413 55.51 -24.32 -34.60
CA ALA A 413 55.99 -23.65 -35.80
C ALA A 413 57.47 -23.28 -35.67
N GLU A 414 58.14 -23.19 -36.80
CA GLU A 414 59.56 -22.84 -36.88
C GLU A 414 59.73 -21.35 -37.17
N LEU A 415 60.75 -20.76 -36.53
CA LEU A 415 61.14 -19.38 -36.74
C LEU A 415 62.17 -19.29 -37.86
N ASN A 416 62.06 -18.25 -38.68
CA ASN A 416 63.09 -17.86 -39.63
C ASN A 416 64.27 -17.16 -38.94
N GLU A 417 65.36 -16.90 -39.67
CA GLU A 417 66.55 -16.19 -39.16
C GLU A 417 66.23 -14.77 -38.62
N GLN A 418 65.21 -14.14 -39.18
CA GLN A 418 64.73 -12.84 -38.71
C GLN A 418 64.02 -12.93 -37.35
N ARG A 419 63.67 -14.14 -36.88
CA ARG A 419 62.93 -14.39 -35.63
C ARG A 419 61.62 -13.59 -35.57
N HIS A 420 60.96 -13.53 -36.72
CA HIS A 420 59.69 -12.85 -36.90
C HIS A 420 58.58 -13.87 -37.15
N THR A 421 57.42 -13.65 -36.55
CA THR A 421 56.20 -14.41 -36.87
C THR A 421 54.99 -13.49 -36.82
N THR A 422 53.87 -13.89 -37.42
CA THR A 422 52.62 -13.13 -37.31
C THR A 422 51.63 -13.92 -36.48
N LEU A 423 51.16 -13.32 -35.39
CA LEU A 423 50.07 -13.88 -34.60
C LEU A 423 48.75 -13.43 -35.21
N ARG A 424 47.95 -14.40 -35.66
CA ARG A 424 46.59 -14.19 -36.17
C ARG A 424 45.60 -14.77 -35.19
N LEU A 425 44.89 -13.91 -34.47
CA LEU A 425 44.00 -14.27 -33.37
C LEU A 425 42.57 -13.87 -33.75
N ARG A 426 41.58 -14.71 -33.45
CA ARG A 426 40.17 -14.31 -33.47
C ARG A 426 39.63 -14.30 -32.05
N ILE A 427 39.06 -13.17 -31.65
CA ILE A 427 38.43 -13.01 -30.34
C ILE A 427 36.95 -12.71 -30.53
N THR A 428 36.12 -13.29 -29.67
CA THR A 428 34.66 -13.09 -29.68
C THR A 428 34.13 -12.90 -28.26
N ASP A 429 33.21 -11.97 -28.06
CA ASP A 429 32.57 -11.70 -26.77
C ASP A 429 31.16 -11.12 -26.95
N ASP A 430 30.35 -11.14 -25.89
CA ASP A 430 28.96 -10.68 -25.92
C ASP A 430 28.83 -9.15 -25.71
N PHE A 431 29.75 -8.52 -24.97
CA PHE A 431 29.66 -7.10 -24.58
C PHE A 431 30.94 -6.29 -24.85
N GLY A 432 32.07 -6.96 -25.08
CA GLY A 432 33.33 -6.38 -25.51
C GLY A 432 34.52 -6.74 -24.62
N PHE A 433 35.66 -6.15 -24.94
CA PHE A 433 36.95 -6.56 -24.39
C PHE A 433 37.58 -5.47 -23.52
N ALA A 434 38.20 -5.84 -22.41
CA ALA A 434 39.02 -4.92 -21.63
C ALA A 434 40.48 -4.91 -22.09
N ARG A 435 41.08 -6.09 -22.28
CA ARG A 435 42.51 -6.25 -22.59
C ARG A 435 42.82 -7.59 -23.26
N LEU A 436 43.92 -7.61 -24.00
CA LEU A 436 44.50 -8.79 -24.63
C LEU A 436 45.99 -8.84 -24.31
N ARG A 437 46.49 -9.99 -23.85
CA ARG A 437 47.91 -10.17 -23.51
C ARG A 437 48.48 -11.45 -24.09
N LEU A 438 49.67 -11.31 -24.64
CA LEU A 438 50.55 -12.41 -24.99
C LEU A 438 51.42 -12.75 -23.78
N PHE A 439 51.43 -14.02 -23.39
CA PHE A 439 52.35 -14.55 -22.38
C PHE A 439 53.36 -15.43 -23.09
N TYR A 440 54.65 -15.20 -22.84
CA TYR A 440 55.72 -15.97 -23.48
C TYR A 440 56.83 -16.28 -22.48
N ARG A 441 57.55 -17.37 -22.72
CA ARG A 441 58.77 -17.74 -21.99
C ARG A 441 59.70 -18.54 -22.88
N LEU A 442 60.98 -18.52 -22.54
CA LEU A 442 61.96 -19.41 -23.15
C LEU A 442 61.91 -20.77 -22.45
N ALA A 443 61.19 -21.73 -23.01
CA ALA A 443 60.93 -23.02 -22.39
C ALA A 443 62.12 -23.98 -22.48
N GLU A 444 62.84 -23.96 -23.60
CA GLU A 444 64.06 -24.74 -23.81
C GLU A 444 65.15 -23.82 -24.30
N ARG A 445 66.33 -23.93 -23.68
CA ARG A 445 67.48 -23.10 -24.00
C ARG A 445 68.68 -23.98 -24.28
N ARG A 446 69.38 -23.74 -25.38
CA ARG A 446 70.60 -24.47 -25.73
C ARG A 446 71.77 -24.10 -24.81
N PHE A 447 71.84 -22.84 -24.39
CA PHE A 447 72.87 -22.32 -23.49
C PHE A 447 72.26 -21.56 -22.32
N GLY A 448 72.26 -22.17 -21.12
CA GLY A 448 71.78 -21.56 -19.88
C GLY A 448 70.54 -22.25 -19.28
N GLU A 449 70.00 -21.65 -18.22
CA GLU A 449 68.78 -22.14 -17.57
C GLU A 449 67.53 -21.67 -18.35
N PRO A 450 66.53 -22.55 -18.58
CA PRO A 450 65.25 -22.16 -19.16
C PRO A 450 64.47 -21.23 -18.20
N GLN A 451 63.61 -20.39 -18.77
CA GLN A 451 62.77 -19.50 -17.98
C GLN A 451 61.53 -20.25 -17.48
N THR A 452 61.33 -20.28 -16.16
CA THR A 452 60.14 -20.92 -15.57
C THR A 452 58.91 -20.02 -15.58
N THR A 453 59.10 -18.70 -15.59
CA THR A 453 58.03 -17.70 -15.46
C THR A 453 57.70 -17.08 -16.82
N PHE A 454 56.41 -16.89 -17.09
CA PHE A 454 55.95 -16.18 -18.28
C PHE A 454 56.09 -14.67 -18.13
N SER A 455 56.72 -14.04 -19.10
CA SER A 455 56.65 -12.59 -19.34
C SER A 455 55.36 -12.27 -20.09
N SER A 456 54.86 -11.03 -19.98
CA SER A 456 53.62 -10.61 -20.63
C SER A 456 53.82 -9.37 -21.49
N LEU A 457 53.19 -9.34 -22.65
CA LEU A 457 53.11 -8.21 -23.57
C LEU A 457 51.64 -7.87 -23.82
N ASP A 458 51.28 -6.58 -23.71
CA ASP A 458 49.94 -6.10 -24.06
C ASP A 458 49.80 -6.03 -25.59
N LEU A 459 48.78 -6.69 -26.14
CA LEU A 459 48.47 -6.64 -27.56
C LEU A 459 47.41 -5.55 -27.83
N PRO A 460 47.52 -4.80 -28.95
CA PRO A 460 46.53 -3.79 -29.29
C PRO A 460 45.19 -4.44 -29.63
N LEU A 461 44.10 -3.85 -29.13
CA LEU A 461 42.73 -4.14 -29.55
C LEU A 461 42.31 -3.05 -30.55
N ASN A 462 41.77 -3.44 -31.71
CA ASN A 462 41.35 -2.48 -32.74
C ASN A 462 40.16 -1.64 -32.24
N ASP A 463 39.12 -2.33 -31.77
CA ASP A 463 37.97 -1.72 -31.11
C ASP A 463 37.52 -2.60 -29.93
N ARG A 464 37.46 -2.03 -28.73
CA ARG A 464 37.02 -2.75 -27.53
C ARG A 464 35.54 -3.12 -27.54
N ARG A 465 34.73 -2.46 -28.38
CA ARG A 465 33.27 -2.68 -28.50
C ARG A 465 32.90 -3.64 -29.62
N GLN A 466 33.81 -3.92 -30.55
CA GLN A 466 33.55 -4.85 -31.63
C GLN A 466 33.53 -6.28 -31.08
N LEU A 467 32.37 -6.92 -31.12
CA LEU A 467 32.09 -8.23 -30.50
C LEU A 467 32.84 -9.41 -31.14
N ASP A 468 33.19 -9.31 -32.41
CA ASP A 468 33.98 -10.31 -33.14
C ASP A 468 35.03 -9.60 -33.99
N GLN A 469 36.30 -9.84 -33.69
CA GLN A 469 37.41 -9.22 -34.42
C GLN A 469 38.60 -10.16 -34.57
N GLU A 470 39.28 -10.00 -35.69
CA GLU A 470 40.54 -10.65 -36.00
C GLU A 470 41.68 -9.67 -35.73
N ILE A 471 42.69 -10.13 -35.01
CA ILE A 471 43.85 -9.36 -34.58
C ILE A 471 45.08 -9.95 -35.26
N LEU A 472 45.73 -9.13 -36.05
CA LEU A 472 46.99 -9.42 -36.72
C LEU A 472 48.09 -8.67 -35.97
N PHE A 473 48.98 -9.41 -35.33
CA PHE A 473 50.11 -8.85 -34.61
C PHE A 473 51.43 -9.36 -35.20
N PRO A 474 52.19 -8.52 -35.92
CA PRO A 474 53.54 -8.86 -36.35
C PRO A 474 54.43 -8.92 -35.11
N TRP A 475 54.86 -10.13 -34.77
CA TRP A 475 55.67 -10.40 -33.59
C TRP A 475 57.14 -10.54 -33.98
N ASP A 476 57.88 -9.45 -33.81
CA ASP A 476 59.34 -9.45 -33.79
C ASP A 476 59.81 -9.89 -32.40
N LEU A 477 60.28 -11.14 -32.27
CA LEU A 477 60.64 -11.70 -30.98
C LEU A 477 61.80 -10.90 -30.34
N PRO A 478 62.97 -10.70 -30.98
CA PRO A 478 64.06 -9.91 -30.41
C PRO A 478 63.64 -8.48 -30.01
N GLY A 479 62.96 -7.76 -30.91
CA GLY A 479 62.62 -6.35 -30.71
C GLY A 479 61.55 -6.12 -29.64
N THR A 480 60.55 -7.01 -29.53
CA THR A 480 59.42 -6.83 -28.60
C THR A 480 59.64 -7.51 -27.25
N THR A 481 60.42 -8.59 -27.20
CA THR A 481 60.62 -9.38 -25.98
C THR A 481 61.99 -9.18 -25.34
N GLY A 482 62.97 -8.65 -26.10
CA GLY A 482 64.36 -8.58 -25.66
C GLY A 482 65.01 -9.96 -25.48
N LEU A 483 64.38 -11.03 -26.00
CA LEU A 483 64.97 -12.37 -26.01
C LEU A 483 66.02 -12.47 -27.11
N ASP A 484 67.26 -12.73 -26.71
CA ASP A 484 68.34 -13.08 -27.63
C ASP A 484 68.27 -14.59 -27.92
N LEU A 485 67.42 -14.95 -28.89
CA LEU A 485 67.18 -16.34 -29.29
C LEU A 485 68.36 -16.86 -30.12
N VAL A 486 68.87 -18.02 -29.73
CA VAL A 486 69.93 -18.74 -30.46
C VAL A 486 69.38 -20.00 -31.14
N PRO A 487 70.01 -20.46 -32.26
CA PRO A 487 69.57 -21.68 -32.96
C PRO A 487 69.53 -22.90 -32.03
N GLY A 488 68.35 -23.48 -31.87
CA GLY A 488 68.02 -24.59 -30.97
C GLY A 488 67.14 -24.20 -29.77
N ASP A 489 66.82 -22.92 -29.57
CA ASP A 489 65.92 -22.48 -28.49
C ASP A 489 64.44 -22.69 -28.85
N VAL A 490 63.60 -22.88 -27.82
CA VAL A 490 62.14 -23.03 -27.96
C VAL A 490 61.42 -22.01 -27.08
N VAL A 491 60.58 -21.18 -27.71
CA VAL A 491 59.69 -20.23 -27.04
C VAL A 491 58.32 -20.87 -26.88
N GLU A 492 57.81 -20.91 -25.65
CA GLU A 492 56.44 -21.32 -25.36
C GLU A 492 55.61 -20.08 -25.06
N TYR A 493 54.43 -19.99 -25.68
CA TYR A 493 53.56 -18.82 -25.52
C TYR A 493 52.08 -19.19 -25.56
N TYR A 494 51.26 -18.34 -24.97
CA TYR A 494 49.81 -18.40 -25.08
C TYR A 494 49.24 -16.97 -25.02
N VAL A 495 48.05 -16.77 -25.56
CA VAL A 495 47.37 -15.47 -25.52
C VAL A 495 46.15 -15.58 -24.63
N ALA A 496 45.91 -14.58 -23.80
CA ALA A 496 44.71 -14.48 -22.99
C ALA A 496 43.97 -13.16 -23.25
N VAL A 497 42.65 -13.24 -23.29
CA VAL A 497 41.73 -12.12 -23.46
C VAL A 497 40.87 -11.99 -22.21
N TRP A 498 40.52 -10.75 -21.85
CA TRP A 498 39.59 -10.43 -20.78
C TRP A 498 38.39 -9.67 -21.32
N ASP A 499 37.21 -10.01 -20.85
CA ASP A 499 35.97 -9.26 -21.10
C ASP A 499 36.02 -7.89 -20.41
N ASN A 500 34.91 -7.15 -20.50
CA ASN A 500 34.73 -5.86 -19.86
C ASN A 500 33.75 -5.89 -18.66
N ASP A 501 33.46 -7.08 -18.09
CA ASP A 501 32.53 -7.24 -16.97
C ASP A 501 33.11 -6.61 -15.69
N THR A 502 32.63 -5.41 -15.36
CA THR A 502 33.03 -4.68 -14.14
C THR A 502 32.18 -5.02 -12.92
N VAL A 503 31.11 -5.80 -13.07
CA VAL A 503 30.15 -6.08 -11.99
C VAL A 503 30.49 -7.40 -11.31
N ALA A 504 30.55 -8.50 -12.07
CA ALA A 504 30.97 -9.80 -11.52
C ALA A 504 32.51 -9.94 -11.47
N GLY A 505 33.20 -9.02 -12.15
CA GLY A 505 34.65 -9.01 -12.32
C GLY A 505 35.08 -9.65 -13.63
N TYR A 506 36.22 -9.18 -14.16
CA TYR A 506 36.67 -9.56 -15.48
C TYR A 506 36.86 -11.07 -15.62
N LYS A 507 36.15 -11.68 -16.58
CA LYS A 507 36.36 -13.07 -16.97
C LYS A 507 37.44 -13.11 -18.04
N SER A 508 38.06 -14.28 -18.19
CA SER A 508 39.16 -14.45 -19.13
C SER A 508 39.13 -15.80 -19.81
N ALA A 509 39.56 -15.83 -21.06
CA ALA A 509 39.88 -17.05 -21.78
C ALA A 509 41.30 -16.99 -22.31
N ARG A 510 41.90 -18.17 -22.51
CA ARG A 510 43.26 -18.29 -23.03
C ARG A 510 43.34 -19.37 -24.09
N THR A 511 44.26 -19.20 -25.01
CA THR A 511 44.64 -20.24 -25.98
C THR A 511 45.39 -21.37 -25.26
N PRO A 512 45.49 -22.56 -25.89
CA PRO A 512 46.52 -23.52 -25.57
C PRO A 512 47.92 -22.88 -25.65
N ALA A 513 48.89 -23.50 -24.99
CA ALA A 513 50.29 -23.13 -25.17
C ALA A 513 50.80 -23.66 -26.51
N HIS A 514 51.35 -22.77 -27.33
CA HIS A 514 52.00 -23.04 -28.60
C HIS A 514 53.52 -22.91 -28.45
N ARG A 515 54.27 -23.54 -29.34
CA ARG A 515 55.73 -23.55 -29.32
C ARG A 515 56.30 -23.02 -30.62
N LEU A 516 57.20 -22.05 -30.52
CA LEU A 516 58.03 -21.56 -31.61
C LEU A 516 59.43 -22.09 -31.42
N ARG A 517 59.91 -22.87 -32.38
CA ARG A 517 61.26 -23.42 -32.36
C ARG A 517 62.13 -22.64 -33.32
N PHE A 518 63.32 -22.24 -32.89
CA PHE A 518 64.34 -21.76 -33.80
C PHE A 518 65.23 -22.95 -34.19
N PRO A 519 65.15 -23.51 -35.41
CA PRO A 519 65.92 -24.68 -35.81
C PRO A 519 67.41 -24.44 -35.64
N SER A 520 68.17 -25.51 -35.34
CA SER A 520 69.62 -25.38 -35.18
C SER A 520 70.32 -25.35 -36.54
N LEU A 521 71.48 -24.67 -36.63
CA LEU A 521 72.30 -24.67 -37.85
C LEU A 521 72.60 -26.09 -38.36
N ALA A 522 72.84 -27.06 -37.47
CA ALA A 522 73.10 -28.45 -37.85
C ALA A 522 71.87 -29.16 -38.44
N GLU A 523 70.66 -28.74 -38.08
CA GLU A 523 69.41 -29.25 -38.67
C GLU A 523 69.15 -28.57 -40.01
N GLN A 524 69.36 -27.26 -40.11
CA GLN A 524 69.27 -26.53 -41.38
C GLN A 524 70.25 -27.08 -42.42
N TYR A 525 71.52 -27.31 -42.06
CA TYR A 525 72.50 -27.94 -42.96
C TYR A 525 72.15 -29.37 -43.33
N ARG A 526 71.62 -30.18 -42.40
CA ARG A 526 71.19 -31.55 -42.74
C ARG A 526 70.03 -31.55 -43.74
N GLN A 527 69.07 -30.65 -43.54
CA GLN A 527 67.96 -30.47 -44.48
C GLN A 527 68.46 -29.97 -45.83
N LEU A 528 69.48 -29.12 -45.83
CA LEU A 528 70.15 -28.68 -47.04
C LEU A 528 70.79 -29.85 -47.76
N ASP A 529 71.63 -30.64 -47.08
CA ASP A 529 72.30 -31.84 -47.63
C ASP A 529 71.28 -32.80 -48.25
N GLU A 530 70.15 -33.05 -47.58
CA GLU A 530 69.06 -33.91 -48.09
C GLU A 530 68.41 -33.33 -49.37
N LEU A 531 68.28 -32.00 -49.47
CA LEU A 531 67.78 -31.32 -50.67
C LEU A 531 68.81 -31.36 -51.81
N GLU A 532 70.09 -31.15 -51.52
CA GLU A 532 71.18 -31.23 -52.51
C GLU A 532 71.27 -32.65 -53.11
N GLU A 533 71.26 -33.68 -52.25
CA GLU A 533 71.26 -35.10 -52.68
C GLU A 533 70.05 -35.41 -53.57
N GLY A 534 68.86 -34.89 -53.23
CA GLY A 534 67.66 -35.07 -54.03
C GLY A 534 67.70 -34.37 -55.40
N VAL A 535 68.33 -33.20 -55.49
CA VAL A 535 68.57 -32.49 -56.76
C VAL A 535 69.56 -33.25 -57.63
N GLU A 536 70.67 -33.74 -57.05
CA GLU A 536 71.67 -34.54 -57.75
C GLU A 536 71.09 -35.84 -58.32
N GLU A 537 70.35 -36.60 -57.50
CA GLU A 537 69.69 -37.85 -57.93
C GLU A 537 68.69 -37.59 -59.07
N THR A 538 67.90 -36.52 -58.95
CA THR A 538 66.93 -36.15 -59.99
C THR A 538 67.64 -35.75 -61.29
N LEU A 539 68.71 -34.96 -61.21
CA LEU A 539 69.51 -34.54 -62.38
C LEU A 539 70.16 -35.72 -63.11
N GLU A 540 70.77 -36.66 -62.38
CA GLU A 540 71.39 -37.85 -62.98
C GLU A 540 70.32 -38.70 -63.69
N SER A 541 69.16 -38.90 -63.05
CA SER A 541 68.04 -39.64 -63.66
C SER A 541 67.50 -38.96 -64.92
N LEU A 542 67.41 -37.63 -64.93
CA LEU A 542 66.97 -36.85 -66.09
C LEU A 542 67.98 -36.92 -67.22
N ARG A 543 69.28 -36.90 -66.91
CA ARG A 543 70.35 -37.05 -67.91
C ARG A 543 70.28 -38.40 -68.60
N GLU A 544 70.15 -39.50 -67.84
CA GLU A 544 70.03 -40.85 -68.38
C GLU A 544 68.77 -41.00 -69.25
N GLU A 545 67.64 -40.43 -68.81
CA GLU A 545 66.38 -40.46 -69.55
C GLU A 545 66.47 -39.64 -70.84
N ALA A 546 67.11 -38.46 -70.82
CA ALA A 546 67.35 -37.63 -71.99
C ALA A 546 68.28 -38.32 -73.02
N GLU A 547 69.35 -38.97 -72.58
CA GLU A 547 70.22 -39.77 -73.44
C GLU A 547 69.44 -40.93 -74.09
N THR A 548 68.63 -41.64 -73.31
CA THR A 548 67.80 -42.75 -73.80
C THR A 548 66.80 -42.28 -74.86
N VAL A 549 66.13 -41.14 -74.66
CA VAL A 549 65.19 -40.57 -75.64
C VAL A 549 65.94 -40.16 -76.91
N ARG A 550 67.13 -39.57 -76.78
CA ARG A 550 67.97 -39.18 -77.93
C ARG A 550 68.43 -40.38 -78.76
N GLU A 551 68.90 -41.44 -78.11
CA GLU A 551 69.32 -42.68 -78.78
C GLU A 551 68.15 -43.32 -79.55
N GLN A 552 66.97 -43.40 -78.92
CA GLN A 552 65.77 -43.94 -79.56
C GLN A 552 65.28 -43.09 -80.74
N PHE A 553 65.41 -41.76 -80.64
CA PHE A 553 65.13 -40.86 -81.75
C PHE A 553 66.10 -41.08 -82.93
N ASP A 554 67.41 -41.18 -82.66
CA ASP A 554 68.42 -41.44 -83.68
C ASP A 554 68.22 -42.81 -84.35
N GLU A 555 67.86 -43.84 -83.58
CA GLU A 555 67.53 -45.18 -84.08
C GLU A 555 66.30 -45.14 -85.01
N LEU A 556 65.21 -44.52 -84.56
CA LEU A 556 63.99 -44.37 -85.36
C LEU A 556 64.26 -43.58 -86.65
N ARG A 557 65.02 -42.48 -86.57
CA ARG A 557 65.41 -41.68 -87.74
C ARG A 557 66.19 -42.50 -88.76
N ASP A 558 67.16 -43.28 -88.30
CA ASP A 558 68.02 -44.08 -89.18
C ASP A 558 67.27 -45.28 -89.78
N GLU A 559 66.32 -45.85 -89.05
CA GLU A 559 65.40 -46.88 -89.55
C GLU A 559 64.49 -46.34 -90.65
N LEU A 560 63.85 -45.19 -90.43
CA LEU A 560 62.98 -44.54 -91.40
C LEU A 560 63.72 -44.14 -92.68
N ARG A 561 64.98 -43.71 -92.59
CA ARG A 561 65.82 -43.42 -93.77
C ARG A 561 66.04 -44.62 -94.70
N ARG A 562 65.91 -45.86 -94.19
CA ARG A 562 66.14 -47.10 -94.95
C ARG A 562 64.84 -47.69 -95.51
N LYS A 563 63.68 -47.21 -95.08
CA LYS A 563 62.36 -47.71 -95.50
C LYS A 563 61.69 -46.75 -96.50
N PRO A 564 61.03 -47.25 -97.56
CA PRO A 564 60.30 -46.40 -98.51
C PRO A 564 58.97 -45.86 -97.95
N GLU A 565 58.33 -46.58 -97.01
CA GLU A 565 57.08 -46.20 -96.33
C GLU A 565 57.19 -46.46 -94.82
N ALA A 566 56.52 -45.65 -94.00
CA ALA A 566 56.51 -45.78 -92.55
C ALA A 566 55.45 -46.81 -92.10
N SER A 567 55.83 -47.76 -91.25
CA SER A 567 54.91 -48.76 -90.72
C SER A 567 54.11 -48.25 -89.51
N TRP A 568 53.02 -48.95 -89.16
CA TRP A 568 52.25 -48.66 -87.94
C TRP A 568 53.09 -48.82 -86.66
N GLU A 569 54.08 -49.71 -86.67
CA GLU A 569 55.02 -49.88 -85.54
C GLU A 569 55.92 -48.64 -85.38
N ASP A 570 56.41 -48.07 -86.48
CA ASP A 570 57.21 -46.82 -86.47
C ASP A 570 56.39 -45.63 -85.95
N GLN A 571 55.09 -45.54 -86.30
CA GLN A 571 54.17 -44.52 -85.76
C GLN A 571 53.99 -44.64 -84.25
N GLN A 572 53.82 -45.87 -83.73
CA GLN A 572 53.74 -46.10 -82.28
C GLN A 572 55.04 -45.75 -81.56
N GLN A 573 56.19 -46.01 -82.18
CA GLN A 573 57.49 -45.65 -81.60
C GLN A 573 57.66 -44.13 -81.50
N LEU A 574 57.27 -43.37 -82.53
CA LEU A 574 57.26 -41.91 -82.45
C LEU A 574 56.32 -41.40 -81.36
N GLU A 575 55.09 -41.93 -81.26
CA GLU A 575 54.13 -41.51 -80.22
C GLU A 575 54.68 -41.77 -78.81
N ARG A 576 55.35 -42.92 -78.60
CA ARG A 576 56.04 -43.21 -77.33
C ARG A 576 57.21 -42.25 -77.06
N LEU A 577 57.96 -41.85 -78.09
CA LEU A 577 59.03 -40.87 -77.95
C LEU A 577 58.50 -39.48 -77.60
N GLN A 578 57.40 -39.06 -78.23
CA GLN A 578 56.71 -37.82 -77.89
C GLN A 578 56.22 -37.83 -76.43
N GLN A 579 55.57 -38.91 -76.00
CA GLN A 579 55.14 -39.06 -74.61
C GLN A 579 56.29 -39.04 -73.60
N ARG A 580 57.43 -39.69 -73.93
CA ARG A 580 58.63 -39.65 -73.08
C ARG A 580 59.26 -38.27 -73.04
N GLN A 581 59.29 -37.56 -74.17
CA GLN A 581 59.77 -36.18 -74.24
C GLN A 581 58.90 -35.23 -73.41
N GLU A 582 57.57 -35.37 -73.46
CA GLU A 582 56.64 -34.58 -72.63
C GLU A 582 56.82 -34.88 -71.13
N GLN A 583 57.03 -36.16 -70.76
CA GLN A 583 57.32 -36.54 -69.36
C GLN A 583 58.65 -35.98 -68.87
N LEU A 584 59.68 -36.00 -69.71
CA LEU A 584 60.98 -35.42 -69.42
C LEU A 584 60.85 -33.91 -69.17
N GLU A 585 60.09 -33.20 -70.00
CA GLU A 585 59.81 -31.77 -69.84
C GLU A 585 59.12 -31.46 -68.50
N GLN A 586 58.08 -32.21 -68.13
CA GLN A 586 57.40 -32.03 -66.84
C GLN A 586 58.33 -32.22 -65.65
N ARG A 587 59.20 -33.24 -65.71
CA ARG A 587 60.16 -33.50 -64.62
C ARG A 587 61.26 -32.45 -64.56
N VAL A 588 61.70 -31.90 -65.70
CA VAL A 588 62.62 -30.75 -65.75
C VAL A 588 61.97 -29.52 -65.13
N GLU A 589 60.68 -29.27 -65.37
CA GLU A 589 59.94 -28.17 -64.76
C GLU A 589 59.84 -28.35 -63.22
N ASP A 590 59.51 -29.54 -62.75
CA ASP A 590 59.45 -29.87 -61.33
C ASP A 590 60.82 -29.73 -60.65
N LEU A 591 61.90 -30.17 -61.31
CA LEU A 591 63.26 -29.96 -60.83
C LEU A 591 63.60 -28.46 -60.76
N THR A 592 63.27 -27.70 -61.79
CA THR A 592 63.49 -26.25 -61.84
C THR A 592 62.79 -25.54 -60.67
N ARG A 593 61.55 -25.95 -60.36
CA ARG A 593 60.78 -25.44 -59.23
C ARG A 593 61.43 -25.80 -57.88
N ARG A 594 61.90 -27.03 -57.73
CA ARG A 594 62.63 -27.48 -56.52
C ARG A 594 63.95 -26.73 -56.31
N ILE A 595 64.71 -26.50 -57.39
CA ILE A 595 65.95 -25.71 -57.34
C ILE A 595 65.63 -24.27 -56.91
N GLU A 596 64.55 -23.67 -57.45
CA GLU A 596 64.11 -22.32 -57.09
C GLU A 596 63.66 -22.22 -55.62
N GLU A 597 62.87 -23.19 -55.14
CA GLU A 597 62.47 -23.29 -53.73
C GLU A 597 63.69 -23.44 -52.81
N THR A 598 64.64 -24.30 -53.18
CA THR A 598 65.88 -24.55 -52.43
C THR A 598 66.76 -23.30 -52.39
N THR A 599 66.92 -22.62 -53.53
CA THR A 599 67.69 -21.37 -53.64
C THR A 599 67.05 -20.26 -52.80
N SER A 600 65.72 -20.15 -52.82
CA SER A 600 64.98 -19.17 -52.00
C SER A 600 65.16 -19.45 -50.51
N MET A 601 65.08 -20.72 -50.09
CA MET A 601 65.31 -21.13 -48.70
C MET A 601 66.75 -20.84 -48.22
N MET A 602 67.74 -21.06 -49.09
CA MET A 602 69.15 -20.74 -48.85
C MET A 602 69.37 -19.23 -48.67
N GLU A 603 68.75 -18.42 -49.53
CA GLU A 603 68.83 -16.95 -49.52
C GLU A 603 68.14 -16.37 -48.27
N GLU A 604 66.92 -16.81 -47.96
CA GLU A 604 66.15 -16.35 -46.79
C GLU A 604 66.84 -16.64 -45.46
N ASN A 605 67.48 -17.81 -45.35
CA ASN A 605 68.16 -18.24 -44.13
C ASN A 605 69.67 -17.98 -44.14
N SER A 606 70.21 -17.35 -45.20
CA SER A 606 71.64 -17.01 -45.33
C SER A 606 72.59 -18.19 -45.03
N LEU A 607 72.24 -19.40 -45.47
CA LEU A 607 72.94 -20.65 -45.10
C LEU A 607 74.25 -20.87 -45.87
N VAL A 608 74.38 -20.23 -47.03
CA VAL A 608 75.45 -20.45 -48.02
C VAL A 608 76.01 -19.11 -48.52
N SER A 609 77.13 -19.15 -49.26
CA SER A 609 77.73 -17.93 -49.83
C SER A 609 76.98 -17.45 -51.08
N GLU A 610 77.19 -16.18 -51.45
CA GLU A 610 76.65 -15.62 -52.71
C GLU A 610 77.14 -16.40 -53.94
N GLU A 611 78.39 -16.88 -53.91
CA GLU A 611 78.96 -17.72 -54.97
C GLU A 611 78.20 -19.04 -55.14
N THR A 612 77.77 -19.66 -54.03
CA THR A 612 76.93 -20.87 -54.07
C THR A 612 75.53 -20.56 -54.59
N LEU A 613 74.93 -19.42 -54.23
CA LEU A 613 73.63 -19.01 -54.78
C LEU A 613 73.72 -18.76 -56.30
N GLU A 614 74.79 -18.13 -56.78
CA GLU A 614 75.04 -17.97 -58.22
C GLU A 614 75.19 -19.32 -58.92
N MET A 615 75.94 -20.26 -58.34
CA MET A 615 76.05 -21.63 -58.88
C MET A 615 74.70 -22.34 -58.99
N TYR A 616 73.80 -22.19 -58.00
CA TYR A 616 72.45 -22.77 -58.06
C TYR A 616 71.55 -22.09 -59.11
N ARG A 617 71.70 -20.77 -59.31
CA ARG A 617 71.02 -20.04 -60.39
C ARG A 617 71.52 -20.51 -61.77
N GLU A 618 72.83 -20.69 -61.93
CA GLU A 618 73.41 -21.28 -63.15
C GLU A 618 72.93 -22.72 -63.37
N LEU A 619 72.85 -23.53 -62.31
CA LEU A 619 72.30 -24.89 -62.37
C LEU A 619 70.85 -24.90 -62.84
N GLN A 620 70.03 -23.92 -62.42
CA GLN A 620 68.67 -23.73 -62.90
C GLN A 620 68.62 -23.45 -64.42
N GLU A 621 69.54 -22.63 -64.93
CA GLU A 621 69.65 -22.34 -66.36
C GLU A 621 70.06 -23.61 -67.14
N VAL A 622 71.08 -24.33 -66.66
CA VAL A 622 71.53 -25.59 -67.26
C VAL A 622 70.42 -26.65 -67.25
N ALA A 623 69.65 -26.76 -66.16
CA ALA A 623 68.51 -27.68 -66.08
C ALA A 623 67.43 -27.34 -67.12
N ARG A 624 67.18 -26.05 -67.39
CA ARG A 624 66.26 -25.62 -68.45
C ARG A 624 66.77 -25.96 -69.85
N GLU A 625 68.09 -25.97 -70.06
CA GLU A 625 68.68 -26.38 -71.34
C GLU A 625 68.50 -27.88 -71.62
N ILE A 626 68.25 -28.73 -70.61
CA ILE A 626 67.88 -30.15 -70.79
C ILE A 626 66.58 -30.26 -71.61
N ASN A 627 65.66 -29.29 -71.45
CA ASN A 627 64.51 -29.17 -72.34
C ASN A 627 64.98 -28.66 -73.71
N SER A 628 65.36 -29.58 -74.60
CA SER A 628 65.90 -29.21 -75.91
C SER A 628 64.77 -28.89 -76.93
N PRO A 629 64.54 -27.61 -77.28
CA PRO A 629 63.57 -27.26 -78.33
C PRO A 629 63.98 -27.85 -79.70
N GLU A 630 65.27 -28.13 -79.88
CA GLU A 630 65.81 -28.77 -81.08
C GLU A 630 65.26 -30.19 -81.29
N LEU A 631 65.21 -31.02 -80.24
CA LEU A 631 64.68 -32.39 -80.34
C LEU A 631 63.17 -32.38 -80.54
N MET A 632 62.46 -31.44 -79.92
CA MET A 632 61.02 -31.28 -80.06
C MET A 632 60.64 -30.90 -81.50
N GLU A 633 61.36 -29.93 -82.07
CA GLU A 633 61.22 -29.56 -83.48
C GLU A 633 61.62 -30.71 -84.40
N ALA A 634 62.66 -31.48 -84.06
CA ALA A 634 63.08 -32.65 -84.83
C ALA A 634 62.05 -33.78 -84.81
N LEU A 635 61.41 -34.06 -83.67
CA LEU A 635 60.30 -35.01 -83.54
C LEU A 635 59.09 -34.58 -84.37
N LYS A 636 58.79 -33.28 -84.40
CA LYS A 636 57.71 -32.71 -85.22
C LYS A 636 58.01 -32.81 -86.70
N GLN A 637 59.23 -32.47 -87.14
CA GLN A 637 59.67 -32.64 -88.52
C GLN A 637 59.63 -34.12 -88.94
N LEU A 638 60.00 -35.04 -88.04
CA LEU A 638 59.91 -36.48 -88.29
C LEU A 638 58.45 -36.94 -88.44
N GLN A 639 57.54 -36.40 -87.63
CA GLN A 639 56.10 -36.65 -87.72
C GLN A 639 55.53 -36.18 -89.06
N GLU A 640 55.86 -34.96 -89.47
CA GLU A 640 55.43 -34.38 -90.75
C GLU A 640 55.97 -35.20 -91.94
N ALA A 641 57.26 -35.57 -91.91
CA ALA A 641 57.87 -36.42 -92.93
C ALA A 641 57.19 -37.80 -93.03
N MET A 642 56.85 -38.43 -91.91
CA MET A 642 56.11 -39.71 -91.92
C MET A 642 54.68 -39.57 -92.44
N GLN A 643 54.01 -38.44 -92.24
CA GLN A 643 52.68 -38.19 -92.82
C GLN A 643 52.76 -38.02 -94.34
N GLU A 644 53.78 -37.33 -94.84
CA GLU A 644 54.03 -37.19 -96.29
C GLU A 644 54.36 -38.53 -96.96
N MET A 645 55.18 -39.38 -96.31
CA MET A 645 55.51 -40.71 -96.82
C MET A 645 54.31 -41.66 -96.92
N ASN A 646 53.26 -41.45 -96.13
CA ASN A 646 52.02 -42.25 -96.15
C ASN A 646 50.96 -41.71 -97.13
N LEU A 647 51.17 -40.53 -97.72
CA LEU A 647 50.26 -39.88 -98.67
C LEU A 647 50.64 -40.12 -100.14
N GLN A 648 51.82 -40.71 -100.40
CA GLN A 648 52.27 -41.20 -101.72
C GLN A 648 51.91 -42.68 -101.91
#